data_AF-A0A9R1SMF0-F1
#
_entry.id   AF-A0A9R1SMF0-F1
#
_cell.length_a   1.000
_cell.length_b   1.000
_cell.length_c   1.000
_cell.angle_alpha   90.00
_cell.angle_beta   90.00
_cell.angle_gamma   90.00
#
_symmetry.space_group_name_H-M   'P 1'
#
loop_
_entity.id
_entity.type
_entity.pdbx_description
1 polymer ?
#
loop_
_entity_poly.entity_id
_entity_poly.type
_entity_poly.pdbx_seq_one_letter_code
_entity_poly.pdbx_strand_id
1 'polypeptide(L)'
;MGANINVHKLLINICITLCRDSSNDGQGDTVSLSMSVSELDDSGEGKGKKKRGRPGKQGVRPPLKKARRSPVDKGGRRPNGVAHLNGEGTDPSTLFEVVKQGKSAMQSVIDDWIESYKQDRDLALLDLINFFIHCSGCKGTVRIEMFRNMQNAEIIRKMTEEFDEDSGDYPLTMAGPQWKKFRYNFCEFIMVLIRQCQYSIIYDEYMMDTVISLLTGLSDSQVRAFRHTSTLAAMKLMTALVNVALNLSINQDNTQRQYEAERNKVAGKRANEKLEMLLEKRKELQENQDEIENMMNSIFKGIFVHRYRDAIAEIRAICIEEIGVWMKLYSDAFLNDSYLKYVGWTLHDRQGEVRLKCLKALQTLYTNRELFPKLELFTNRFKDRIVSMTLDKEYDVAVEAIRLVTLILHVSEDALSNEDCENVYHLVYSAHRPVAVAAGEFLHRKLFSRHDPQAEEALAKRRGRNSPNGNLIRMLVLFFLESELHEHAAYLVDSLWDSSQDLLKDWDCMVELLLEDPVQGEEVLGDRHEGALIELMVCTIRQAAEAHPPVGRGTGKRVLTAKEKKTQIDDKNRLTEHLIVALPMLLSKYQADAEKVANLLQIPQYFDLEVYSSGRMEKHLDALLKQIRVVVEKHAEMEVLEACSKTYSILCSEEYTIMNRVDIARSQLIDELTDRFSHSVEDLLQEGDEADDDDIYNVLSTLKKLTAFHNAHDLTKWDLFKNCYRLLKMGIEQGSMPEQIAVQALQCSHYSILWQLVKITEGCPSKDDLVALRRVVKSFLAVCQQCLSNVNTPVKEQAFMLLCDLLMIFSHQLVSGGREALQPLVFNPDSTLQNELLNFVLDHVFIDQDDENQSMEGDEEDEANKIEALHKRRNLLAAFSKLIIYDIVDMPAAADIFKQYMKYYNDYGDIIKETLSKTRQMDKIQCAKTLILSLQQLFNELIQDQGPNLDRTSSHVSGIKELARRFALTFGLDQIKTREAVATLHKDGIEFAFKVPNPKGPEYPPPNLAFLEVLCEFSSKLLRQDKKTVHSYLEKFMTEYMMERREDVWLPLIAYRNSLLTGGDDDRLSVTTGTSSTSKASTVRSKRGRPPQHKRRPEEESVEGSWVVRNDTLQTPGGLHTPQLTSTVLRENPRQAADHIPDQDSSEPGSEPDYMHKRGLMEDDAEPIFEDVMMSSRGQLEDMNEEFEDTMVIDLPASRNRRERAELRPDFFDSTAIMEDDSGFGMQMF
;
A
#
# COMPACT_ATOMS: atom_id res chain seq x y z
N MET A 1 14.82 2.03 -20.06
CA MET A 1 16.20 2.60 -20.10
C MET A 1 16.86 2.65 -18.71
N GLY A 2 17.47 1.56 -18.20
CA GLY A 2 17.80 1.44 -16.75
C GLY A 2 19.27 1.39 -16.29
N ALA A 3 20.27 1.52 -17.17
CA ALA A 3 21.54 0.80 -16.95
C ALA A 3 22.85 1.58 -16.70
N ASN A 4 22.87 2.90 -16.75
CA ASN A 4 24.09 3.72 -16.52
C ASN A 4 24.46 3.83 -15.02
N ILE A 5 24.48 2.70 -14.31
CA ILE A 5 24.38 2.65 -12.85
C ILE A 5 25.73 2.53 -12.12
N ASN A 6 26.72 1.75 -12.58
CA ASN A 6 27.81 1.32 -11.68
C ASN A 6 28.77 2.45 -11.26
N VAL A 7 29.53 3.03 -12.19
CA VAL A 7 30.44 4.15 -11.86
C VAL A 7 29.66 5.38 -11.39
N HIS A 8 28.45 5.56 -11.90
CA HIS A 8 27.60 6.70 -11.54
C HIS A 8 27.07 6.60 -10.10
N LYS A 9 26.59 5.43 -9.65
CA LYS A 9 26.26 5.19 -8.24
C LYS A 9 27.50 5.22 -7.36
N LEU A 10 28.66 4.75 -7.80
CA LEU A 10 29.89 4.83 -6.99
C LEU A 10 30.24 6.29 -6.67
N LEU A 11 30.30 7.17 -7.67
CA LEU A 11 30.60 8.59 -7.46
C LEU A 11 29.45 9.35 -6.78
N ILE A 12 28.18 9.01 -7.08
CA ILE A 12 27.02 9.58 -6.35
C ILE A 12 27.02 9.13 -4.88
N ASN A 13 27.34 7.88 -4.55
CA ASN A 13 27.43 7.40 -3.17
C ASN A 13 28.58 8.08 -2.42
N ILE A 14 29.72 8.32 -3.09
CA ILE A 14 30.82 9.14 -2.55
C ILE A 14 30.34 10.57 -2.25
N CYS A 15 29.61 11.22 -3.17
CA CYS A 15 29.06 12.57 -2.95
C CYS A 15 27.98 12.60 -1.84
N ILE A 16 27.05 11.65 -1.84
CA ILE A 16 25.91 11.57 -0.90
C ILE A 16 26.37 11.25 0.51
N THR A 17 27.33 10.33 0.68
CA THR A 17 27.88 9.99 2.01
C THR A 17 28.49 11.23 2.66
N LEU A 18 29.22 12.03 1.88
CA LEU A 18 29.83 13.29 2.35
C LEU A 18 28.82 14.43 2.56
N CYS A 19 27.64 14.38 1.96
CA CYS A 19 26.54 15.31 2.22
C CYS A 19 25.79 15.03 3.54
N ARG A 20 25.98 13.86 4.17
CA ARG A 20 25.40 13.58 5.50
C ARG A 20 26.17 14.29 6.62
N ASP A 21 27.50 14.34 6.54
CA ASP A 21 28.33 14.91 7.61
C ASP A 21 28.17 16.44 7.74
N SER A 22 27.91 17.15 6.64
CA SER A 22 27.63 18.60 6.67
C SER A 22 26.30 18.97 7.33
N SER A 23 25.41 18.00 7.57
CA SER A 23 24.05 18.23 8.09
C SER A 23 23.90 18.02 9.60
N ASN A 24 24.94 17.55 10.31
CA ASN A 24 24.80 16.99 11.66
C ASN A 24 25.65 17.66 12.75
N ASP A 25 26.28 18.80 12.47
CA ASP A 25 27.11 19.54 13.43
C ASP A 25 26.23 20.43 14.35
N GLY A 26 25.49 19.80 15.27
CA GLY A 26 24.39 20.45 16.00
C GLY A 26 24.01 19.82 17.35
N GLN A 27 24.85 20.06 18.37
CA GLN A 27 24.72 19.59 19.77
C GLN A 27 24.97 18.08 19.97
N GLY A 28 26.10 17.74 20.58
CA GLY A 28 26.42 16.37 20.99
C GLY A 28 26.11 16.11 22.47
N ASP A 29 25.78 14.86 22.78
CA ASP A 29 25.90 14.27 24.12
C ASP A 29 26.46 12.84 23.95
N THR A 30 27.66 12.58 24.47
CA THR A 30 28.41 11.35 24.17
C THR A 30 28.06 10.21 25.11
N VAL A 31 27.48 9.12 24.58
CA VAL A 31 27.33 7.84 25.30
C VAL A 31 28.09 6.74 24.57
N SER A 32 29.33 6.48 25.00
CA SER A 32 30.18 5.42 24.45
C SER A 32 29.76 4.04 24.95
N LEU A 33 29.50 3.09 24.04
CA LEU A 33 29.35 1.68 24.39
C LEU A 33 30.35 0.82 23.60
N SER A 34 31.49 0.52 24.22
CA SER A 34 32.56 -0.27 23.62
C SER A 34 32.28 -1.78 23.76
N MET A 35 32.17 -2.50 22.65
CA MET A 35 32.30 -3.96 22.62
C MET A 35 33.59 -4.36 21.89
N SER A 36 34.59 -4.76 22.67
CA SER A 36 35.86 -5.28 22.14
C SER A 36 35.71 -6.72 21.67
N VAL A 37 35.94 -6.97 20.39
CA VAL A 37 36.16 -8.32 19.86
C VAL A 37 37.63 -8.70 20.08
N SER A 38 37.89 -9.97 20.42
CA SER A 38 39.24 -10.51 20.53
C SER A 38 39.29 -11.89 19.87
N GLU A 39 39.96 -11.97 18.73
CA GLU A 39 40.35 -13.21 18.06
C GLU A 39 41.43 -13.95 18.87
N LEU A 40 41.58 -15.27 18.65
CA LEU A 40 42.83 -16.01 18.88
C LEU A 40 42.80 -17.39 18.19
N ASP A 41 43.99 -17.86 17.80
CA ASP A 41 44.23 -18.95 16.85
C ASP A 41 43.93 -20.40 17.30
N ASP A 42 43.86 -21.29 16.31
CA ASP A 42 43.97 -22.76 16.46
C ASP A 42 45.43 -23.21 16.69
N SER A 43 45.62 -24.31 17.44
CA SER A 43 46.55 -25.40 17.06
C SER A 43 46.70 -26.50 18.13
N GLY A 44 46.83 -27.76 17.68
CA GLY A 44 47.86 -28.68 18.21
C GLY A 44 47.50 -29.73 19.30
N GLU A 45 47.12 -30.93 18.85
CA GLU A 45 47.36 -32.29 19.44
C GLU A 45 47.12 -32.62 20.95
N GLY A 46 46.55 -33.81 21.29
CA GLY A 46 46.42 -34.16 22.73
C GLY A 46 46.03 -35.56 23.27
N LYS A 47 45.92 -36.65 22.49
CA LYS A 47 45.90 -38.07 22.99
C LYS A 47 44.88 -38.44 24.12
N GLY A 48 43.62 -38.69 23.74
CA GLY A 48 42.53 -39.22 24.60
C GLY A 48 42.59 -40.71 25.03
N LYS A 49 41.43 -41.34 25.29
CA LYS A 49 41.29 -42.81 25.53
C LYS A 49 39.90 -43.37 25.14
N LYS A 50 39.88 -44.67 24.77
CA LYS A 50 38.71 -45.49 24.35
C LYS A 50 37.96 -46.01 25.61
N LYS A 51 36.71 -46.54 25.61
CA LYS A 51 35.90 -47.37 24.68
C LYS A 51 34.39 -47.04 24.90
N ARG A 52 33.45 -47.04 23.93
CA ARG A 52 32.95 -48.06 22.96
C ARG A 52 31.98 -49.10 23.59
N GLY A 53 30.67 -49.03 23.27
CA GLY A 53 29.65 -50.04 23.65
C GLY A 53 28.20 -49.77 23.16
N ARG A 54 27.69 -50.60 22.24
CA ARG A 54 26.31 -50.71 21.66
C ARG A 54 26.20 -52.14 21.06
N PRO A 55 25.03 -52.72 20.69
CA PRO A 55 23.62 -52.37 20.93
C PRO A 55 22.79 -53.57 21.52
N GLY A 56 21.45 -53.47 21.64
CA GLY A 56 20.56 -54.59 22.01
C GLY A 56 19.05 -54.26 21.94
N LYS A 57 18.19 -55.20 21.49
CA LYS A 57 16.78 -54.99 21.07
C LYS A 57 15.70 -55.33 22.13
N GLN A 58 14.56 -54.59 22.03
CA GLN A 58 13.14 -54.99 22.23
C GLN A 58 12.59 -55.48 23.59
N GLY A 59 11.44 -54.92 24.03
CA GLY A 59 10.43 -55.67 24.82
C GLY A 59 9.46 -54.90 25.75
N VAL A 60 8.15 -54.92 25.41
CA VAL A 60 6.97 -54.89 26.33
C VAL A 60 6.54 -53.52 26.96
N ARG A 61 5.32 -53.48 27.53
CA ARG A 61 4.39 -52.34 27.78
C ARG A 61 4.29 -51.90 29.28
N PRO A 62 3.46 -50.89 29.68
CA PRO A 62 3.75 -50.01 30.83
C PRO A 62 3.10 -50.40 32.18
N PRO A 63 3.50 -49.74 33.30
CA PRO A 63 2.87 -49.85 34.63
C PRO A 63 1.80 -48.78 34.91
N LEU A 64 0.89 -49.07 35.85
CA LEU A 64 -0.19 -48.18 36.30
C LEU A 64 0.05 -47.56 37.69
N LYS A 65 -0.65 -46.44 37.93
CA LYS A 65 -1.19 -45.88 39.20
C LYS A 65 -0.76 -46.51 40.54
N LYS A 66 -0.37 -45.66 41.51
CA LYS A 66 -0.57 -45.88 42.96
C LYS A 66 -1.25 -44.66 43.61
N ALA A 67 -1.84 -44.86 44.81
CA ALA A 67 -2.98 -44.07 45.29
C ALA A 67 -2.73 -43.27 46.59
N ARG A 68 -3.63 -42.31 46.86
CA ARG A 68 -3.74 -41.54 48.10
C ARG A 68 -3.98 -42.42 49.34
N ARG A 69 -3.51 -41.95 50.50
CA ARG A 69 -4.14 -42.13 51.82
C ARG A 69 -4.20 -40.80 52.57
N SER A 70 -5.09 -40.71 53.55
CA SER A 70 -5.49 -39.49 54.25
C SER A 70 -5.02 -39.46 55.72
N PRO A 71 -5.14 -38.29 56.38
CA PRO A 71 -5.52 -38.22 57.79
C PRO A 71 -7.04 -37.99 57.97
N VAL A 72 -7.55 -38.19 59.19
CA VAL A 72 -8.99 -38.26 59.49
C VAL A 72 -9.45 -37.14 60.43
N ASP A 73 -10.43 -36.38 59.94
CA ASP A 73 -11.66 -35.89 60.61
C ASP A 73 -11.65 -35.39 62.07
N LYS A 74 -12.22 -34.18 62.26
CA LYS A 74 -13.03 -33.79 63.43
C LYS A 74 -14.17 -32.86 63.01
N GLY A 75 -15.31 -33.43 62.61
CA GLY A 75 -16.50 -32.67 62.24
C GLY A 75 -17.24 -31.98 63.40
N GLY A 76 -17.92 -30.89 63.07
CA GLY A 76 -18.89 -30.17 63.89
C GLY A 76 -19.82 -29.35 62.96
N ARG A 77 -21.13 -29.31 63.22
CA ARG A 77 -22.13 -28.90 62.21
C ARG A 77 -23.07 -27.79 62.71
N ARG A 78 -23.23 -26.75 61.88
CA ARG A 78 -24.36 -25.76 61.84
C ARG A 78 -24.51 -24.79 63.05
N PRO A 79 -25.34 -23.71 62.94
CA PRO A 79 -25.90 -23.05 61.75
C PRO A 79 -25.63 -21.52 61.65
N ASN A 80 -26.07 -20.92 60.55
CA ASN A 80 -26.45 -19.51 60.28
C ASN A 80 -25.98 -18.37 61.22
N GLY A 81 -25.40 -17.33 60.59
CA GLY A 81 -26.04 -16.00 60.64
C GLY A 81 -25.18 -14.82 61.10
N VAL A 82 -25.56 -13.64 60.57
CA VAL A 82 -25.11 -12.28 60.91
C VAL A 82 -23.66 -11.94 60.53
N ALA A 83 -23.50 -10.82 59.82
CA ALA A 83 -22.21 -10.28 59.42
C ALA A 83 -21.49 -9.55 60.57
N HIS A 84 -20.17 -9.45 60.48
CA HIS A 84 -19.42 -8.41 61.17
C HIS A 84 -18.26 -7.91 60.30
N LEU A 85 -18.13 -6.59 60.20
CA LEU A 85 -17.11 -5.94 59.38
C LEU A 85 -15.73 -6.00 60.04
N ASN A 86 -14.71 -6.16 59.22
CA ASN A 86 -13.41 -5.49 59.36
C ASN A 86 -12.95 -5.20 57.94
N GLY A 87 -12.68 -3.93 57.62
CA GLY A 87 -12.57 -3.48 56.23
C GLY A 87 -11.16 -3.12 55.78
N GLU A 88 -10.83 -3.52 54.56
CA GLU A 88 -10.14 -2.63 53.62
C GLU A 88 -11.12 -2.31 52.48
N GLY A 89 -11.05 -1.10 51.93
CA GLY A 89 -12.10 -0.53 51.09
C GLY A 89 -12.01 -0.93 49.62
N THR A 90 -12.62 -2.06 49.26
CA THR A 90 -13.08 -2.34 47.90
C THR A 90 -14.58 -2.58 47.92
N ASP A 91 -15.35 -1.81 47.14
CA ASP A 91 -16.73 -2.15 46.81
C ASP A 91 -16.78 -3.55 46.16
N PRO A 92 -17.89 -4.31 46.31
CA PRO A 92 -18.05 -5.59 45.65
C PRO A 92 -17.90 -5.42 44.14
N SER A 93 -16.86 -6.05 43.56
CA SER A 93 -16.51 -5.86 42.15
C SER A 93 -17.63 -6.36 41.24
N THR A 94 -18.23 -5.45 40.47
CA THR A 94 -19.31 -5.78 39.53
C THR A 94 -18.88 -6.84 38.51
N LEU A 95 -19.84 -7.61 37.99
CA LEU A 95 -19.58 -8.61 36.94
C LEU A 95 -18.81 -8.02 35.75
N PHE A 96 -19.09 -6.76 35.39
CA PHE A 96 -18.37 -6.04 34.34
C PHE A 96 -16.87 -5.95 34.63
N GLU A 97 -16.47 -5.49 35.83
CA GLU A 97 -15.06 -5.40 36.21
C GLU A 97 -14.39 -6.77 36.35
N VAL A 98 -15.10 -7.79 36.84
CA VAL A 98 -14.59 -9.16 36.91
C VAL A 98 -14.27 -9.71 35.50
N VAL A 99 -15.20 -9.57 34.55
CA VAL A 99 -15.04 -10.01 33.16
C VAL A 99 -13.99 -9.16 32.42
N LYS A 100 -13.99 -7.84 32.60
CA LYS A 100 -13.01 -6.89 32.00
C LYS A 100 -11.59 -7.14 32.46
N GLN A 101 -11.37 -7.46 33.73
CA GLN A 101 -10.05 -7.82 34.24
C GLN A 101 -9.66 -9.25 33.82
N GLY A 102 -10.61 -10.20 33.87
CA GLY A 102 -10.39 -11.58 33.46
C GLY A 102 -9.24 -12.25 34.21
N LYS A 103 -9.26 -12.15 35.54
CA LYS A 103 -8.29 -12.75 36.48
C LYS A 103 -8.73 -14.15 36.95
N SER A 104 -10.04 -14.36 37.06
CA SER A 104 -10.67 -15.64 37.40
C SER A 104 -10.93 -16.47 36.13
N ALA A 105 -11.04 -17.79 36.27
CA ALA A 105 -11.55 -18.64 35.20
C ALA A 105 -13.04 -18.34 34.97
N MET A 106 -13.45 -18.15 33.72
CA MET A 106 -14.81 -17.71 33.35
C MET A 106 -15.90 -18.61 33.95
N GLN A 107 -15.66 -19.93 33.91
CA GLN A 107 -16.48 -20.96 34.53
C GLN A 107 -16.80 -20.68 36.01
N SER A 108 -15.82 -20.24 36.82
CA SER A 108 -16.03 -19.98 38.25
C SER A 108 -16.99 -18.82 38.48
N VAL A 109 -16.82 -17.72 37.74
CA VAL A 109 -17.69 -16.53 37.82
C VAL A 109 -19.14 -16.88 37.51
N ILE A 110 -19.33 -17.84 36.61
CA ILE A 110 -20.64 -18.34 36.18
C ILE A 110 -21.22 -19.34 37.19
N ASP A 111 -20.40 -20.22 37.77
CA ASP A 111 -20.84 -21.11 38.86
C ASP A 111 -21.28 -20.31 40.10
N ASP A 112 -20.53 -19.26 40.44
CA ASP A 112 -20.83 -18.31 41.54
C ASP A 112 -22.13 -17.53 41.26
N TRP A 113 -22.36 -17.08 40.00
CA TRP A 113 -23.62 -16.44 39.59
C TRP A 113 -24.80 -17.43 39.60
N ILE A 114 -24.62 -18.66 39.10
CA ILE A 114 -25.63 -19.72 39.10
C ILE A 114 -26.02 -20.12 40.53
N GLU A 115 -25.08 -20.18 41.47
CA GLU A 115 -25.41 -20.42 42.89
C GLU A 115 -26.10 -19.22 43.55
N SER A 116 -25.83 -17.99 43.08
CA SER A 116 -26.56 -16.79 43.50
C SER A 116 -28.00 -16.80 42.98
N TYR A 117 -28.22 -17.17 41.71
CA TYR A 117 -29.55 -17.29 41.09
C TYR A 117 -30.45 -18.33 41.77
N LYS A 118 -29.88 -19.42 42.30
CA LYS A 118 -30.61 -20.40 43.13
C LYS A 118 -31.00 -19.86 44.52
N GLN A 119 -30.34 -18.82 45.01
CA GLN A 119 -30.62 -18.20 46.31
C GLN A 119 -31.64 -17.06 46.18
N ASP A 120 -31.45 -16.16 45.23
CA ASP A 120 -32.39 -15.10 44.87
C ASP A 120 -32.31 -14.82 43.36
N ARG A 121 -33.39 -15.17 42.65
CA ARG A 121 -33.48 -15.01 41.18
C ARG A 121 -33.51 -13.54 40.76
N ASP A 122 -34.19 -12.68 41.52
CA ASP A 122 -34.36 -11.27 41.17
C ASP A 122 -33.05 -10.51 41.31
N LEU A 123 -32.28 -10.76 42.38
CA LEU A 123 -30.99 -10.11 42.60
C LEU A 123 -29.94 -10.59 41.59
N ALA A 124 -29.88 -11.89 41.31
CA ALA A 124 -28.94 -12.42 40.31
C ALA A 124 -29.26 -11.93 38.89
N LEU A 125 -30.55 -11.82 38.51
CA LEU A 125 -30.93 -11.20 37.25
C LEU A 125 -30.64 -9.70 37.22
N LEU A 126 -30.86 -8.97 38.32
CA LEU A 126 -30.51 -7.55 38.40
C LEU A 126 -29.01 -7.30 38.16
N ASP A 127 -28.14 -8.17 38.68
CA ASP A 127 -26.70 -8.11 38.40
C ASP A 127 -26.36 -8.44 36.93
N LEU A 128 -27.08 -9.38 36.30
CA LEU A 128 -26.91 -9.72 34.89
C LEU A 128 -27.45 -8.63 33.94
N ILE A 129 -28.53 -7.95 34.32
CA ILE A 129 -29.07 -6.77 33.62
C ILE A 129 -28.03 -5.64 33.67
N ASN A 130 -27.53 -5.32 34.88
CA ASN A 130 -26.49 -4.30 35.06
C ASN A 130 -25.19 -4.66 34.34
N PHE A 131 -24.82 -5.95 34.27
CA PHE A 131 -23.69 -6.41 33.46
C PHE A 131 -23.82 -5.99 31.99
N PHE A 132 -24.97 -6.19 31.34
CA PHE A 132 -25.16 -5.77 29.94
C PHE A 132 -25.18 -4.25 29.77
N ILE A 133 -25.76 -3.51 30.72
CA ILE A 133 -25.75 -2.04 30.74
C ILE A 133 -24.31 -1.50 30.88
N HIS A 134 -23.54 -1.96 31.87
CA HIS A 134 -22.15 -1.53 32.10
C HIS A 134 -21.19 -1.99 30.99
N CYS A 135 -21.41 -3.17 30.40
CA CYS A 135 -20.68 -3.60 29.20
C CYS A 135 -20.90 -2.67 27.99
N SER A 136 -22.00 -1.92 27.97
CA SER A 136 -22.30 -0.92 26.94
C SER A 136 -21.65 0.45 27.22
N GLY A 137 -20.91 0.62 28.32
CA GLY A 137 -20.24 1.88 28.69
C GLY A 137 -21.07 2.81 29.59
N CYS A 138 -22.37 2.57 29.73
CA CYS A 138 -23.25 3.29 30.64
C CYS A 138 -22.78 3.15 32.10
N LYS A 139 -22.67 4.26 32.83
CA LYS A 139 -22.34 4.27 34.27
C LYS A 139 -23.59 4.18 35.17
N GLY A 140 -24.77 4.52 34.63
CA GLY A 140 -26.08 4.34 35.27
C GLY A 140 -26.34 2.89 35.70
N THR A 141 -27.15 2.70 36.74
CA THR A 141 -27.36 1.39 37.38
C THR A 141 -28.85 1.13 37.65
N VAL A 142 -29.37 0.06 37.08
CA VAL A 142 -30.74 -0.44 37.29
C VAL A 142 -30.88 -0.91 38.72
N ARG A 143 -31.91 -0.43 39.42
CA ARG A 143 -32.20 -0.76 40.83
C ARG A 143 -33.31 -1.81 40.90
N ILE A 144 -33.37 -2.55 42.01
CA ILE A 144 -34.42 -3.57 42.24
C ILE A 144 -35.85 -3.01 42.14
N GLU A 145 -36.05 -1.75 42.54
CA GLU A 145 -37.31 -1.02 42.39
C GLU A 145 -37.68 -0.75 40.93
N MET A 146 -36.69 -0.57 40.05
CA MET A 146 -36.91 -0.38 38.62
C MET A 146 -37.24 -1.73 37.97
N PHE A 147 -36.43 -2.75 38.23
CA PHE A 147 -36.64 -4.11 37.69
C PHE A 147 -38.03 -4.69 38.03
N ARG A 148 -38.56 -4.41 39.23
CA ARG A 148 -39.88 -4.91 39.65
C ARG A 148 -41.09 -4.06 39.22
N ASN A 149 -40.90 -2.81 38.78
CA ASN A 149 -42.02 -1.88 38.54
C ASN A 149 -42.00 -1.13 37.20
N MET A 150 -40.91 -1.22 36.43
CA MET A 150 -40.74 -0.54 35.14
C MET A 150 -40.59 -1.55 34.00
N GLN A 151 -41.09 -1.22 32.81
CA GLN A 151 -40.86 -2.03 31.61
C GLN A 151 -39.46 -1.79 31.03
N ASN A 152 -38.92 -2.75 30.27
CA ASN A 152 -37.60 -2.65 29.65
C ASN A 152 -37.41 -1.36 28.83
N ALA A 153 -38.43 -0.89 28.11
CA ALA A 153 -38.36 0.39 27.37
C ALA A 153 -38.13 1.61 28.30
N GLU A 154 -38.76 1.63 29.47
CA GLU A 154 -38.62 2.70 30.47
C GLU A 154 -37.27 2.62 31.19
N ILE A 155 -36.82 1.40 31.51
CA ILE A 155 -35.50 1.14 32.08
C ILE A 155 -34.41 1.61 31.11
N ILE A 156 -34.51 1.24 29.82
CA ILE A 156 -33.54 1.63 28.79
C ILE A 156 -33.53 3.15 28.60
N ARG A 157 -34.70 3.81 28.51
CA ARG A 157 -34.76 5.28 28.41
C ARG A 157 -34.08 5.95 29.61
N LYS A 158 -34.28 5.41 30.82
CA LYS A 158 -33.62 5.91 32.02
C LYS A 158 -32.12 5.61 32.06
N MET A 159 -31.64 4.49 31.52
CA MET A 159 -30.21 4.23 31.35
C MET A 159 -29.57 5.04 30.22
N THR A 160 -30.36 5.60 29.29
CA THR A 160 -29.91 6.69 28.40
C THR A 160 -29.85 8.03 29.13
N GLU A 161 -30.80 8.34 30.01
CA GLU A 161 -30.78 9.55 30.86
C GLU A 161 -29.64 9.52 31.92
N GLU A 162 -29.28 8.35 32.43
CA GLU A 162 -28.20 8.12 33.41
C GLU A 162 -26.92 7.53 32.76
N PHE A 163 -26.67 7.72 31.46
CA PHE A 163 -25.52 7.09 30.77
C PHE A 163 -24.16 7.63 31.26
N ASP A 164 -24.07 8.95 31.47
CA ASP A 164 -22.92 9.69 32.03
C ASP A 164 -21.60 9.49 31.24
N GLU A 165 -21.62 9.65 29.92
CA GLU A 165 -20.43 9.51 29.08
C GLU A 165 -19.43 10.68 29.12
N ASP A 166 -18.12 10.38 29.09
CA ASP A 166 -17.05 11.38 28.93
C ASP A 166 -16.64 11.59 27.45
N SER A 167 -16.98 10.64 26.58
CA SER A 167 -16.78 10.68 25.11
C SER A 167 -17.77 9.74 24.41
N GLY A 168 -17.80 9.74 23.08
CA GLY A 168 -18.60 8.77 22.29
C GLY A 168 -18.07 7.33 22.30
N ASP A 169 -17.04 7.02 23.08
CA ASP A 169 -16.40 5.70 23.15
C ASP A 169 -17.09 4.77 24.15
N TYR A 170 -17.16 3.49 23.80
CA TYR A 170 -17.70 2.45 24.67
C TYR A 170 -16.84 1.16 24.57
N PRO A 171 -16.98 0.20 25.51
CA PRO A 171 -16.04 -0.93 25.67
C PRO A 171 -15.79 -1.83 24.44
N LEU A 172 -16.59 -1.74 23.38
CA LEU A 172 -16.41 -2.47 22.12
C LEU A 172 -15.70 -1.67 21.00
N THR A 173 -15.68 -0.33 21.06
CA THR A 173 -14.93 0.53 20.12
C THR A 173 -13.56 0.93 20.64
N MET A 174 -13.35 0.93 21.96
CA MET A 174 -12.07 1.33 22.56
C MET A 174 -10.90 0.45 22.08
N ALA A 175 -9.82 1.11 21.65
CA ALA A 175 -8.63 0.45 21.13
C ALA A 175 -7.72 -0.13 22.24
N GLY A 176 -6.95 -1.17 21.89
CA GLY A 176 -5.86 -1.71 22.71
C GLY A 176 -6.08 -3.13 23.25
N PRO A 177 -5.03 -3.76 23.83
CA PRO A 177 -5.07 -5.18 24.20
C PRO A 177 -6.11 -5.52 25.28
N GLN A 178 -6.33 -4.61 26.24
CA GLN A 178 -7.30 -4.82 27.32
C GLN A 178 -8.74 -4.91 26.79
N TRP A 179 -9.12 -4.02 25.86
CA TRP A 179 -10.48 -4.01 25.29
C TRP A 179 -10.69 -5.15 24.29
N LYS A 180 -9.65 -5.54 23.53
CA LYS A 180 -9.66 -6.79 22.76
C LYS A 180 -9.87 -8.03 23.66
N LYS A 181 -9.21 -8.09 24.84
CA LYS A 181 -9.44 -9.14 25.84
C LYS A 181 -10.86 -9.07 26.43
N PHE A 182 -11.36 -7.89 26.76
CA PHE A 182 -12.74 -7.71 27.25
C PHE A 182 -13.78 -8.21 26.23
N ARG A 183 -13.67 -7.84 24.94
CA ARG A 183 -14.59 -8.32 23.90
C ARG A 183 -14.60 -9.85 23.79
N TYR A 184 -13.44 -10.50 23.91
CA TYR A 184 -13.35 -11.96 23.99
C TYR A 184 -14.03 -12.51 25.24
N ASN A 185 -13.66 -12.00 26.42
CA ASN A 185 -14.20 -12.42 27.72
C ASN A 185 -15.73 -12.25 27.80
N PHE A 186 -16.28 -11.17 27.25
CA PHE A 186 -17.71 -10.88 27.18
C PHE A 186 -18.45 -11.94 26.33
N CYS A 187 -17.88 -12.31 25.18
CA CYS A 187 -18.42 -13.39 24.35
C CYS A 187 -18.32 -14.76 25.05
N GLU A 188 -17.19 -15.05 25.71
CA GLU A 188 -16.99 -16.30 26.47
C GLU A 188 -17.97 -16.42 27.63
N PHE A 189 -18.20 -15.33 28.40
CA PHE A 189 -19.14 -15.31 29.52
C PHE A 189 -20.53 -15.80 29.10
N ILE A 190 -21.08 -15.22 28.03
CA ILE A 190 -22.41 -15.58 27.51
C ILE A 190 -22.45 -17.03 27.03
N MET A 191 -21.44 -17.47 26.26
CA MET A 191 -21.34 -18.84 25.75
C MET A 191 -21.26 -19.89 26.88
N VAL A 192 -20.51 -19.60 27.95
CA VAL A 192 -20.34 -20.53 29.08
C VAL A 192 -21.55 -20.51 30.02
N LEU A 193 -22.20 -19.35 30.22
CA LEU A 193 -23.39 -19.20 31.06
C LEU A 193 -24.52 -20.12 30.59
N ILE A 194 -24.88 -20.00 29.31
CA ILE A 194 -25.93 -20.81 28.67
C ILE A 194 -25.54 -22.29 28.66
N ARG A 195 -24.26 -22.61 28.41
CA ARG A 195 -23.75 -23.99 28.46
C ARG A 195 -23.90 -24.63 29.85
N GLN A 196 -23.80 -23.89 30.94
CA GLN A 196 -24.00 -24.43 32.28
C GLN A 196 -25.49 -24.49 32.69
N CYS A 197 -26.32 -23.57 32.18
CA CYS A 197 -27.77 -23.60 32.40
C CYS A 197 -28.52 -24.67 31.57
N GLN A 198 -27.90 -25.25 30.52
CA GLN A 198 -28.55 -26.08 29.48
C GLN A 198 -29.34 -27.32 29.93
N TYR A 199 -29.22 -27.74 31.18
CA TYR A 199 -29.87 -28.93 31.75
C TYR A 199 -30.89 -28.63 32.86
N SER A 200 -31.16 -27.35 33.16
CA SER A 200 -32.17 -26.97 34.18
C SER A 200 -32.61 -25.53 34.04
N ILE A 201 -31.78 -24.56 34.46
CA ILE A 201 -32.13 -23.14 34.59
C ILE A 201 -32.61 -22.53 33.26
N ILE A 202 -32.13 -23.03 32.11
CA ILE A 202 -32.54 -22.51 30.81
C ILE A 202 -34.05 -22.72 30.52
N TYR A 203 -34.68 -23.73 31.13
CA TYR A 203 -36.11 -24.07 30.95
C TYR A 203 -36.98 -23.60 32.13
N ASP A 204 -36.56 -22.56 32.88
CA ASP A 204 -37.23 -22.15 34.12
C ASP A 204 -38.28 -21.05 33.98
N GLU A 205 -38.67 -20.75 32.73
CA GLU A 205 -39.66 -19.73 32.31
C GLU A 205 -39.38 -18.32 32.86
N TYR A 206 -38.14 -18.01 33.28
CA TYR A 206 -37.81 -16.72 33.89
C TYR A 206 -36.46 -16.13 33.46
N MET A 207 -35.36 -16.91 33.51
CA MET A 207 -34.03 -16.37 33.19
C MET A 207 -33.94 -15.89 31.74
N MET A 208 -34.32 -16.76 30.81
CA MET A 208 -34.11 -16.55 29.38
C MET A 208 -35.00 -15.43 28.82
N ASP A 209 -36.28 -15.44 29.16
CA ASP A 209 -37.25 -14.40 28.79
C ASP A 209 -36.81 -13.01 29.24
N THR A 210 -36.32 -12.89 30.49
CA THR A 210 -35.81 -11.62 31.03
C THR A 210 -34.62 -11.11 30.20
N VAL A 211 -33.65 -11.99 29.89
CA VAL A 211 -32.45 -11.64 29.13
C VAL A 211 -32.78 -11.33 27.67
N ILE A 212 -33.59 -12.16 27.00
CA ILE A 212 -33.98 -11.96 25.60
C ILE A 212 -34.81 -10.69 25.44
N SER A 213 -35.74 -10.42 26.36
CA SER A 213 -36.56 -9.19 26.35
C SER A 213 -35.69 -7.94 26.52
N LEU A 214 -34.73 -7.94 27.46
CA LEU A 214 -33.81 -6.81 27.64
C LEU A 214 -32.92 -6.62 26.41
N LEU A 215 -32.28 -7.68 25.91
CA LEU A 215 -31.37 -7.58 24.77
C LEU A 215 -32.10 -7.13 23.50
N THR A 216 -33.35 -7.58 23.30
CA THR A 216 -34.21 -7.12 22.19
C THR A 216 -34.45 -5.62 22.30
N GLY A 217 -34.93 -5.13 23.45
CA GLY A 217 -35.15 -3.70 23.68
C GLY A 217 -33.88 -2.85 23.51
N LEU A 218 -32.74 -3.31 24.05
CA LEU A 218 -31.47 -2.62 23.87
C LEU A 218 -31.02 -2.60 22.40
N SER A 219 -31.34 -3.64 21.63
CA SER A 219 -31.00 -3.73 20.20
C SER A 219 -31.87 -2.85 19.29
N ASP A 220 -32.98 -2.31 19.79
CA ASP A 220 -33.77 -1.29 19.07
C ASP A 220 -33.45 0.14 19.51
N SER A 221 -32.62 0.31 20.54
CA SER A 221 -32.19 1.62 21.02
C SER A 221 -31.42 2.40 19.94
N GLN A 222 -31.74 3.69 19.80
CA GLN A 222 -31.00 4.59 18.92
C GLN A 222 -29.55 4.79 19.38
N VAL A 223 -29.27 4.64 20.68
CA VAL A 223 -27.93 4.71 21.27
C VAL A 223 -27.07 3.57 20.73
N ARG A 224 -26.09 3.92 19.87
CA ARG A 224 -25.17 2.95 19.23
C ARG A 224 -24.48 2.03 20.24
N ALA A 225 -24.09 2.55 21.40
CA ALA A 225 -23.38 1.81 22.43
C ALA A 225 -24.21 0.65 23.01
N PHE A 226 -25.47 0.90 23.38
CA PHE A 226 -26.42 -0.16 23.75
C PHE A 226 -26.67 -1.11 22.58
N ARG A 227 -26.99 -0.58 21.38
CA ARG A 227 -27.41 -1.39 20.23
C ARG A 227 -26.32 -2.33 19.71
N HIS A 228 -25.06 -1.88 19.63
CA HIS A 228 -23.94 -2.73 19.25
C HIS A 228 -23.72 -3.82 20.32
N THR A 229 -23.67 -3.43 21.60
CA THR A 229 -23.36 -4.35 22.70
C THR A 229 -24.43 -5.43 22.91
N SER A 230 -25.71 -5.05 22.86
CA SER A 230 -26.82 -6.00 22.94
C SER A 230 -26.92 -6.90 21.71
N THR A 231 -26.64 -6.39 20.51
CA THR A 231 -26.58 -7.23 19.30
C THR A 231 -25.47 -8.27 19.42
N LEU A 232 -24.26 -7.88 19.83
CA LEU A 232 -23.16 -8.83 20.04
C LEU A 232 -23.53 -9.88 21.10
N ALA A 233 -24.15 -9.45 22.20
CA ALA A 233 -24.62 -10.36 23.24
C ALA A 233 -25.68 -11.35 22.72
N ALA A 234 -26.67 -10.85 21.98
CA ALA A 234 -27.76 -11.64 21.42
C ALA A 234 -27.29 -12.64 20.36
N MET A 235 -26.34 -12.27 19.49
CA MET A 235 -25.80 -13.21 18.51
C MET A 235 -24.97 -14.31 19.19
N LYS A 236 -24.23 -13.99 20.27
CA LYS A 236 -23.54 -15.02 21.09
C LYS A 236 -24.50 -15.89 21.90
N LEU A 237 -25.59 -15.32 22.42
CA LEU A 237 -26.68 -16.04 23.07
C LEU A 237 -27.33 -17.04 22.10
N MET A 238 -27.62 -16.62 20.86
CA MET A 238 -28.08 -17.49 19.77
C MET A 238 -27.06 -18.60 19.46
N THR A 239 -25.77 -18.27 19.27
CA THR A 239 -24.71 -19.26 19.04
C THR A 239 -24.63 -20.30 20.17
N ALA A 240 -24.89 -19.91 21.42
CA ALA A 240 -24.97 -20.84 22.55
C ALA A 240 -26.23 -21.71 22.51
N LEU A 241 -27.40 -21.16 22.18
CA LEU A 241 -28.65 -21.92 22.02
C LEU A 241 -28.56 -22.96 20.89
N VAL A 242 -27.92 -22.63 19.76
CA VAL A 242 -27.69 -23.59 18.65
C VAL A 242 -26.84 -24.78 19.12
N ASN A 243 -25.88 -24.59 20.04
CA ASN A 243 -25.16 -25.71 20.67
C ASN A 243 -26.08 -26.57 21.56
N VAL A 244 -27.03 -25.97 22.27
CA VAL A 244 -28.00 -26.70 23.11
C VAL A 244 -28.97 -27.50 22.25
N ALA A 245 -29.54 -26.90 21.20
CA ALA A 245 -30.40 -27.60 20.23
C ALA A 245 -29.70 -28.79 19.56
N LEU A 246 -28.42 -28.62 19.15
CA LEU A 246 -27.62 -29.73 18.62
C LEU A 246 -27.41 -30.85 19.65
N ASN A 247 -27.12 -30.50 20.91
CA ASN A 247 -27.00 -31.48 22.00
C ASN A 247 -28.33 -32.20 22.30
N LEU A 248 -29.46 -31.49 22.25
CA LEU A 248 -30.79 -32.06 22.44
C LEU A 248 -31.14 -33.01 21.31
N SER A 249 -30.98 -32.61 20.05
CA SER A 249 -31.16 -33.47 18.86
C SER A 249 -30.33 -34.75 18.95
N ILE A 250 -29.03 -34.66 19.24
CA ILE A 250 -28.16 -35.85 19.44
C ILE A 250 -28.68 -36.74 20.59
N ASN A 251 -29.24 -36.17 21.65
CA ASN A 251 -29.82 -36.93 22.76
C ASN A 251 -31.18 -37.57 22.43
N GLN A 252 -32.05 -36.89 21.67
CA GLN A 252 -33.29 -37.46 21.13
C GLN A 252 -32.97 -38.68 20.28
N ASP A 253 -32.01 -38.54 19.36
CA ASP A 253 -31.59 -39.55 18.41
C ASP A 253 -30.97 -40.78 19.10
N ASN A 254 -30.13 -40.56 20.12
CA ASN A 254 -29.61 -41.62 20.99
C ASN A 254 -30.71 -42.29 21.84
N THR A 255 -31.77 -41.57 22.21
CA THR A 255 -32.91 -42.09 22.98
C THR A 255 -33.85 -42.90 22.08
N GLN A 256 -34.10 -42.43 20.85
CA GLN A 256 -34.88 -43.11 19.82
C GLN A 256 -34.23 -44.45 19.43
N ARG A 257 -32.91 -44.46 19.17
CA ARG A 257 -32.15 -45.70 18.89
C ARG A 257 -32.18 -46.69 20.08
N GLN A 258 -32.20 -46.19 21.32
CA GLN A 258 -32.38 -47.05 22.51
C GLN A 258 -33.80 -47.61 22.63
N TYR A 259 -34.82 -46.79 22.33
CA TYR A 259 -36.23 -47.20 22.32
C TYR A 259 -36.47 -48.30 21.28
N GLU A 260 -35.98 -48.13 20.06
CA GLU A 260 -36.07 -49.13 18.99
C GLU A 260 -35.33 -50.42 19.33
N ALA A 261 -34.11 -50.33 19.87
CA ALA A 261 -33.33 -51.50 20.29
C ALA A 261 -34.00 -52.29 21.44
N GLU A 262 -34.76 -51.62 22.32
CA GLU A 262 -35.56 -52.28 23.36
C GLU A 262 -36.88 -52.85 22.79
N ARG A 263 -37.53 -52.13 21.86
CA ARG A 263 -38.79 -52.52 21.20
C ARG A 263 -38.61 -53.76 20.33
N ASN A 264 -37.51 -53.83 19.61
CA ASN A 264 -37.20 -54.92 18.67
C ASN A 264 -36.76 -56.22 19.35
N LYS A 265 -36.67 -56.26 20.69
CA LYS A 265 -36.47 -57.52 21.42
C LYS A 265 -37.69 -58.45 21.32
N VAL A 266 -37.41 -59.75 21.27
CA VAL A 266 -38.39 -60.83 21.40
C VAL A 266 -39.22 -60.62 22.67
N ALA A 267 -40.54 -60.82 22.59
CA ALA A 267 -41.50 -60.40 23.62
C ALA A 267 -41.13 -60.83 25.06
N GLY A 268 -40.64 -62.07 25.26
CA GLY A 268 -40.20 -62.56 26.58
C GLY A 268 -38.87 -62.00 27.11
N LYS A 269 -38.25 -61.03 26.41
CA LYS A 269 -37.01 -60.32 26.80
C LYS A 269 -37.12 -58.79 26.69
N ARG A 270 -38.33 -58.27 26.43
CA ARG A 270 -38.62 -56.84 26.30
C ARG A 270 -38.99 -56.26 27.67
N ALA A 271 -38.31 -55.19 28.10
CA ALA A 271 -38.66 -54.48 29.33
C ALA A 271 -39.67 -53.35 29.02
N ASN A 272 -40.96 -53.58 29.27
CA ASN A 272 -42.01 -52.61 28.95
C ASN A 272 -41.88 -51.30 29.77
N GLU A 273 -41.60 -51.38 31.07
CA GLU A 273 -41.32 -50.22 31.94
C GLU A 273 -40.18 -49.34 31.39
N LYS A 274 -39.17 -49.97 30.77
CA LYS A 274 -38.06 -49.24 30.14
C LYS A 274 -38.47 -48.60 28.80
N LEU A 275 -39.39 -49.19 28.06
CA LEU A 275 -39.96 -48.57 26.86
C LEU A 275 -40.80 -47.34 27.20
N GLU A 276 -41.57 -47.42 28.28
CA GLU A 276 -42.36 -46.30 28.82
C GLU A 276 -41.45 -45.16 29.30
N MET A 277 -40.43 -45.47 30.10
CA MET A 277 -39.37 -44.52 30.50
C MET A 277 -38.66 -43.86 29.31
N LEU A 278 -38.37 -44.61 28.24
CA LEU A 278 -37.71 -44.07 27.04
C LEU A 278 -38.67 -43.23 26.18
N LEU A 279 -39.98 -43.50 26.21
CA LEU A 279 -40.99 -42.64 25.57
C LEU A 279 -41.14 -41.32 26.32
N GLU A 280 -41.28 -41.35 27.65
CA GLU A 280 -41.44 -40.14 28.45
C GLU A 280 -40.20 -39.25 28.36
N LYS A 281 -38.99 -39.84 28.46
CA LYS A 281 -37.75 -39.10 28.24
C LYS A 281 -37.63 -38.52 26.82
N ARG A 282 -38.17 -39.19 25.80
CA ARG A 282 -38.18 -38.65 24.44
C ARG A 282 -39.17 -37.49 24.29
N LYS A 283 -40.29 -37.51 25.04
CA LYS A 283 -41.25 -36.40 25.12
C LYS A 283 -40.63 -35.20 25.85
N GLU A 284 -40.01 -35.40 27.02
CA GLU A 284 -39.22 -34.40 27.74
C GLU A 284 -38.14 -33.75 26.84
N LEU A 285 -37.40 -34.55 26.08
CA LEU A 285 -36.39 -34.05 25.14
C LEU A 285 -36.98 -33.35 23.90
N GLN A 286 -38.26 -33.55 23.57
CA GLN A 286 -38.95 -32.78 22.52
C GLN A 286 -39.45 -31.44 23.07
N GLU A 287 -40.09 -31.45 24.24
CA GLU A 287 -40.59 -30.23 24.91
C GLU A 287 -39.43 -29.25 25.18
N ASN A 288 -38.27 -29.75 25.59
CA ASN A 288 -37.03 -28.95 25.72
C ASN A 288 -36.46 -28.46 24.37
N GLN A 289 -36.67 -29.18 23.26
CA GLN A 289 -36.21 -28.77 21.93
C GLN A 289 -37.08 -27.65 21.38
N ASP A 290 -38.40 -27.83 21.44
CA ASP A 290 -39.40 -26.86 21.00
C ASP A 290 -39.18 -25.51 21.72
N GLU A 291 -38.84 -25.54 23.01
CA GLU A 291 -38.61 -24.34 23.81
C GLU A 291 -37.27 -23.62 23.48
N ILE A 292 -36.19 -24.37 23.22
CA ILE A 292 -34.95 -23.76 22.70
C ILE A 292 -35.19 -23.17 21.30
N GLU A 293 -36.03 -23.79 20.47
CA GLU A 293 -36.44 -23.24 19.17
C GLU A 293 -37.31 -21.98 19.31
N ASN A 294 -38.16 -21.85 20.33
CA ASN A 294 -38.89 -20.62 20.65
C ASN A 294 -37.93 -19.47 21.01
N MET A 295 -36.93 -19.73 21.86
CA MET A 295 -35.91 -18.75 22.23
C MET A 295 -35.06 -18.32 21.03
N MET A 296 -34.62 -19.28 20.20
CA MET A 296 -33.87 -19.00 18.97
C MET A 296 -34.71 -18.19 17.96
N ASN A 297 -35.98 -18.55 17.76
CA ASN A 297 -36.90 -17.79 16.91
C ASN A 297 -37.09 -16.34 17.41
N SER A 298 -37.17 -16.16 18.72
CA SER A 298 -37.36 -14.85 19.35
C SER A 298 -36.16 -13.93 19.13
N ILE A 299 -34.93 -14.42 19.32
CA ILE A 299 -33.71 -13.66 19.01
C ILE A 299 -33.59 -13.40 17.50
N PHE A 300 -33.92 -14.39 16.67
CA PHE A 300 -33.79 -14.25 15.22
C PHE A 300 -34.76 -13.20 14.64
N LYS A 301 -36.04 -13.28 15.04
CA LYS A 301 -37.10 -12.37 14.57
C LYS A 301 -37.06 -11.00 15.27
N GLY A 302 -36.71 -10.94 16.55
CA GLY A 302 -36.62 -9.69 17.30
C GLY A 302 -35.34 -8.88 17.03
N ILE A 303 -34.22 -9.55 16.76
CA ILE A 303 -32.89 -8.91 16.70
C ILE A 303 -32.22 -9.11 15.34
N PHE A 304 -31.95 -10.37 14.93
CA PHE A 304 -31.12 -10.62 13.73
C PHE A 304 -31.71 -9.97 12.47
N VAL A 305 -33.00 -10.19 12.16
CA VAL A 305 -33.65 -9.66 10.93
C VAL A 305 -33.77 -8.13 10.89
N HIS A 306 -33.48 -7.43 11.99
CA HIS A 306 -33.38 -5.97 12.05
C HIS A 306 -31.92 -5.49 12.03
N ARG A 307 -31.01 -6.20 12.71
CA ARG A 307 -29.62 -5.77 12.92
C ARG A 307 -28.62 -6.21 11.83
N TYR A 308 -28.92 -7.25 11.04
CA TYR A 308 -28.10 -7.58 9.84
C TYR A 308 -28.07 -6.44 8.80
N ARG A 309 -29.03 -5.51 8.90
CA ARG A 309 -29.22 -4.31 8.06
C ARG A 309 -29.21 -3.01 8.87
N ASP A 310 -28.46 -2.97 9.98
CA ASP A 310 -28.20 -1.72 10.73
C ASP A 310 -27.50 -0.66 9.86
N ALA A 311 -27.63 0.62 10.19
CA ALA A 311 -26.81 1.66 9.57
C ALA A 311 -25.30 1.45 9.87
N ILE A 312 -24.97 0.94 11.06
CA ILE A 312 -23.58 0.72 11.50
C ILE A 312 -23.03 -0.60 10.94
N ALA A 313 -21.93 -0.54 10.19
CA ALA A 313 -21.34 -1.68 9.49
C ALA A 313 -20.81 -2.78 10.43
N GLU A 314 -20.12 -2.41 11.51
CA GLU A 314 -19.70 -3.33 12.60
C GLU A 314 -20.85 -4.24 13.10
N ILE A 315 -22.07 -3.70 13.20
CA ILE A 315 -23.24 -4.43 13.70
C ILE A 315 -23.72 -5.43 12.64
N ARG A 316 -23.77 -5.03 11.36
CA ARG A 316 -24.07 -5.94 10.24
C ARG A 316 -23.04 -7.07 10.15
N ALA A 317 -21.75 -6.73 10.26
CA ALA A 317 -20.63 -7.66 10.26
C ALA A 317 -20.74 -8.72 11.38
N ILE A 318 -21.17 -8.32 12.59
CA ILE A 318 -21.42 -9.24 13.72
C ILE A 318 -22.56 -10.22 13.42
N CYS A 319 -23.68 -9.75 12.85
CA CYS A 319 -24.79 -10.64 12.48
C CYS A 319 -24.36 -11.65 11.40
N ILE A 320 -23.64 -11.20 10.37
CA ILE A 320 -23.16 -12.05 9.26
C ILE A 320 -22.11 -13.08 9.73
N GLU A 321 -21.25 -12.72 10.68
CA GLU A 321 -20.28 -13.65 11.27
C GLU A 321 -20.98 -14.81 12.00
N GLU A 322 -21.96 -14.51 12.86
CA GLU A 322 -22.58 -15.53 13.71
C GLU A 322 -23.60 -16.40 12.95
N ILE A 323 -24.33 -15.89 11.95
CA ILE A 323 -25.16 -16.77 11.09
C ILE A 323 -24.30 -17.76 10.29
N GLY A 324 -23.09 -17.38 9.90
CA GLY A 324 -22.09 -18.30 9.34
C GLY A 324 -21.70 -19.41 10.33
N VAL A 325 -21.52 -19.06 11.61
CA VAL A 325 -21.26 -20.03 12.68
C VAL A 325 -22.45 -20.98 12.89
N TRP A 326 -23.70 -20.50 12.88
CA TRP A 326 -24.88 -21.36 13.06
C TRP A 326 -25.03 -22.37 11.91
N MET A 327 -24.90 -21.91 10.67
CA MET A 327 -24.95 -22.76 9.47
C MET A 327 -23.85 -23.83 9.44
N LYS A 328 -22.67 -23.52 9.99
CA LYS A 328 -21.57 -24.48 10.11
C LYS A 328 -21.76 -25.47 11.26
N LEU A 329 -22.27 -25.01 12.39
CA LEU A 329 -22.40 -25.77 13.63
C LEU A 329 -23.54 -26.78 13.57
N TYR A 330 -24.70 -26.39 13.04
CA TYR A 330 -25.90 -27.23 12.95
C TYR A 330 -26.53 -27.11 11.56
N SER A 331 -25.80 -27.61 10.56
CA SER A 331 -26.14 -27.52 9.14
C SER A 331 -27.42 -28.23 8.73
N ASP A 332 -27.99 -29.12 9.55
CA ASP A 332 -29.29 -29.74 9.29
C ASP A 332 -30.48 -28.83 9.63
N ALA A 333 -30.33 -27.92 10.59
CA ALA A 333 -31.33 -26.90 10.90
C ALA A 333 -31.10 -25.58 10.15
N PHE A 334 -29.84 -25.15 10.03
CA PHE A 334 -29.51 -23.79 9.56
C PHE A 334 -28.98 -23.68 8.13
N LEU A 335 -28.36 -24.71 7.55
CA LEU A 335 -27.80 -24.59 6.19
C LEU A 335 -28.88 -24.82 5.12
N ASN A 336 -29.64 -23.78 4.83
CA ASN A 336 -30.66 -23.72 3.78
C ASN A 336 -30.92 -22.27 3.33
N ASP A 337 -31.62 -22.10 2.21
CA ASP A 337 -31.93 -20.81 1.58
C ASP A 337 -32.56 -19.77 2.51
N SER A 338 -33.33 -20.20 3.53
CA SER A 338 -33.99 -19.26 4.46
C SER A 338 -32.99 -18.47 5.30
N TYR A 339 -31.79 -19.02 5.53
CA TYR A 339 -30.66 -18.38 6.21
C TYR A 339 -29.57 -17.90 5.23
N LEU A 340 -29.22 -18.70 4.22
CA LEU A 340 -28.18 -18.36 3.24
C LEU A 340 -28.47 -17.06 2.48
N LYS A 341 -29.75 -16.73 2.22
CA LYS A 341 -30.15 -15.48 1.53
C LYS A 341 -29.60 -14.21 2.19
N TYR A 342 -29.47 -14.18 3.53
CA TYR A 342 -28.95 -13.01 4.23
C TYR A 342 -27.46 -12.77 3.93
N VAL A 343 -26.67 -13.84 3.79
CA VAL A 343 -25.27 -13.75 3.37
C VAL A 343 -25.18 -13.33 1.89
N GLY A 344 -25.99 -13.94 1.02
CA GLY A 344 -26.03 -13.64 -0.42
C GLY A 344 -26.41 -12.20 -0.75
N TRP A 345 -27.43 -11.65 -0.08
CA TRP A 345 -27.75 -10.22 -0.18
C TRP A 345 -26.59 -9.36 0.31
N THR A 346 -25.97 -9.70 1.45
CA THR A 346 -24.96 -8.85 2.09
C THR A 346 -23.57 -8.92 1.42
N LEU A 347 -23.34 -9.81 0.45
CA LEU A 347 -22.22 -9.70 -0.51
C LEU A 347 -22.24 -8.38 -1.33
N HIS A 348 -23.37 -7.68 -1.35
CA HIS A 348 -23.58 -6.39 -2.01
C HIS A 348 -23.48 -5.19 -1.05
N ASP A 349 -23.00 -5.39 0.19
CA ASP A 349 -22.82 -4.30 1.14
C ASP A 349 -21.80 -3.26 0.64
N ARG A 350 -22.04 -1.97 0.91
CA ARG A 350 -21.15 -0.87 0.53
C ARG A 350 -19.83 -0.89 1.30
N GLN A 351 -19.77 -1.48 2.49
CA GLN A 351 -18.58 -1.52 3.36
C GLN A 351 -17.88 -2.89 3.31
N GLY A 352 -16.60 -2.91 2.97
CA GLY A 352 -15.87 -4.17 2.75
C GLY A 352 -15.66 -5.00 4.01
N GLU A 353 -15.65 -4.40 5.21
CA GLU A 353 -15.63 -5.19 6.46
C GLU A 353 -16.82 -6.18 6.54
N VAL A 354 -17.98 -5.81 5.97
CA VAL A 354 -19.18 -6.66 5.96
C VAL A 354 -19.09 -7.69 4.85
N ARG A 355 -18.66 -7.29 3.64
CA ARG A 355 -18.40 -8.20 2.50
C ARG A 355 -17.38 -9.29 2.88
N LEU A 356 -16.33 -8.91 3.62
CA LEU A 356 -15.29 -9.78 4.16
C LEU A 356 -15.86 -10.86 5.10
N LYS A 357 -16.85 -10.51 5.94
CA LYS A 357 -17.53 -11.49 6.80
C LYS A 357 -18.41 -12.44 6.00
N CYS A 358 -19.11 -11.97 4.96
CA CYS A 358 -19.85 -12.85 4.05
C CYS A 358 -18.95 -13.92 3.42
N LEU A 359 -17.82 -13.49 2.86
CA LEU A 359 -16.84 -14.40 2.24
C LEU A 359 -16.29 -15.41 3.26
N LYS A 360 -15.88 -14.96 4.45
CA LYS A 360 -15.34 -15.83 5.49
C LYS A 360 -16.37 -16.81 6.04
N ALA A 361 -17.62 -16.40 6.21
CA ALA A 361 -18.72 -17.31 6.54
C ALA A 361 -18.82 -18.43 5.48
N LEU A 362 -18.92 -18.07 4.19
CA LEU A 362 -19.01 -19.02 3.08
C LEU A 362 -17.81 -19.96 3.00
N GLN A 363 -16.57 -19.46 3.05
CA GLN A 363 -15.34 -20.27 3.02
C GLN A 363 -15.40 -21.42 4.05
N THR A 364 -15.88 -21.12 5.27
CA THR A 364 -15.94 -22.13 6.34
C THR A 364 -16.98 -23.22 6.14
N LEU A 365 -17.94 -23.03 5.21
CA LEU A 365 -18.92 -24.01 4.77
C LEU A 365 -18.36 -24.88 3.63
N TYR A 366 -17.83 -24.26 2.55
CA TYR A 366 -17.19 -25.00 1.43
C TYR A 366 -15.96 -25.83 1.86
N THR A 367 -15.33 -25.51 3.00
CA THR A 367 -14.29 -26.33 3.61
C THR A 367 -14.77 -27.77 3.93
N ASN A 368 -16.09 -27.98 4.16
CA ASN A 368 -16.65 -29.33 4.27
C ASN A 368 -17.40 -29.73 2.99
N ARG A 369 -16.77 -30.61 2.21
CA ARG A 369 -17.32 -31.20 0.96
C ARG A 369 -18.71 -31.82 1.14
N GLU A 370 -19.03 -32.38 2.31
CA GLU A 370 -20.34 -33.00 2.59
C GLU A 370 -21.50 -31.99 2.59
N LEU A 371 -21.22 -30.69 2.76
CA LEU A 371 -22.23 -29.63 2.77
C LEU A 371 -22.57 -29.10 1.38
N PHE A 372 -21.81 -29.44 0.33
CA PHE A 372 -21.96 -28.85 -0.99
C PHE A 372 -23.37 -29.02 -1.62
N PRO A 373 -24.07 -30.16 -1.50
CA PRO A 373 -25.43 -30.29 -2.03
C PRO A 373 -26.46 -29.32 -1.42
N LYS A 374 -26.16 -28.71 -0.26
CA LYS A 374 -26.96 -27.65 0.36
C LYS A 374 -26.50 -26.23 -0.03
N LEU A 375 -25.36 -26.11 -0.73
CA LEU A 375 -24.76 -24.86 -1.20
C LEU A 375 -24.86 -24.66 -2.72
N GLU A 376 -25.07 -25.72 -3.50
CA GLU A 376 -25.04 -25.68 -4.97
C GLU A 376 -25.97 -24.61 -5.57
N LEU A 377 -27.24 -24.57 -5.16
CA LEU A 377 -28.21 -23.57 -5.61
C LEU A 377 -27.82 -22.13 -5.23
N PHE A 378 -27.23 -21.93 -4.04
CA PHE A 378 -26.67 -20.64 -3.63
C PHE A 378 -25.46 -20.26 -4.48
N THR A 379 -24.57 -21.22 -4.74
CA THR A 379 -23.37 -21.05 -5.56
C THR A 379 -23.78 -20.57 -6.95
N ASN A 380 -24.65 -21.31 -7.63
CA ASN A 380 -25.10 -21.00 -8.99
C ASN A 380 -25.85 -19.66 -9.09
N ARG A 381 -26.48 -19.19 -7.99
CA ARG A 381 -27.17 -17.89 -7.92
C ARG A 381 -26.24 -16.70 -7.64
N PHE A 382 -25.13 -16.89 -6.94
CA PHE A 382 -24.25 -15.81 -6.48
C PHE A 382 -22.81 -15.89 -7.03
N LYS A 383 -22.48 -16.88 -7.87
CA LYS A 383 -21.18 -17.08 -8.50
C LYS A 383 -20.66 -15.80 -9.16
N ASP A 384 -21.43 -15.18 -10.05
CA ASP A 384 -21.00 -13.96 -10.76
C ASP A 384 -20.63 -12.83 -9.80
N ARG A 385 -21.38 -12.68 -8.69
CA ARG A 385 -21.06 -11.70 -7.65
C ARG A 385 -19.75 -12.06 -6.94
N ILE A 386 -19.55 -13.32 -6.57
CA ILE A 386 -18.33 -13.78 -5.89
C ILE A 386 -17.10 -13.61 -6.81
N VAL A 387 -17.22 -13.91 -8.10
CA VAL A 387 -16.17 -13.68 -9.11
C VAL A 387 -15.91 -12.18 -9.28
N SER A 388 -16.94 -11.33 -9.39
CA SER A 388 -16.75 -9.86 -9.45
C SER A 388 -16.02 -9.27 -8.22
N MET A 389 -16.04 -9.99 -7.08
CA MET A 389 -15.37 -9.56 -5.85
C MET A 389 -13.87 -9.88 -5.83
N THR A 390 -13.32 -10.62 -6.79
CA THR A 390 -11.86 -10.76 -6.92
C THR A 390 -11.19 -9.45 -7.38
N LEU A 391 -11.97 -8.53 -7.95
CA LEU A 391 -11.58 -7.17 -8.34
C LEU A 391 -12.09 -6.08 -7.38
N ASP A 392 -12.55 -6.44 -6.18
CA ASP A 392 -13.13 -5.51 -5.20
C ASP A 392 -12.21 -4.29 -4.91
N LYS A 393 -12.82 -3.17 -4.51
CA LYS A 393 -12.10 -1.94 -4.18
C LYS A 393 -11.18 -2.12 -2.96
N GLU A 394 -11.55 -2.99 -2.03
CA GLU A 394 -10.78 -3.30 -0.82
C GLU A 394 -10.04 -4.63 -1.00
N TYR A 395 -8.70 -4.59 -1.05
CA TYR A 395 -7.88 -5.77 -1.38
C TYR A 395 -8.08 -6.98 -0.44
N ASP A 396 -8.35 -6.75 0.85
CA ASP A 396 -8.67 -7.84 1.80
C ASP A 396 -9.94 -8.61 1.39
N VAL A 397 -10.92 -7.95 0.77
CA VAL A 397 -12.13 -8.59 0.23
C VAL A 397 -11.76 -9.40 -1.01
N ALA A 398 -10.93 -8.86 -1.90
CA ALA A 398 -10.45 -9.54 -3.10
C ALA A 398 -9.68 -10.84 -2.80
N VAL A 399 -8.76 -10.81 -1.83
CA VAL A 399 -8.01 -12.01 -1.39
C VAL A 399 -8.95 -13.13 -0.92
N GLU A 400 -9.96 -12.79 -0.12
CA GLU A 400 -10.89 -13.77 0.44
C GLU A 400 -11.94 -14.23 -0.58
N ALA A 401 -12.23 -13.42 -1.61
CA ALA A 401 -13.06 -13.78 -2.74
C ALA A 401 -12.33 -14.82 -3.62
N ILE A 402 -11.07 -14.57 -3.98
CA ILE A 402 -10.26 -15.52 -4.74
C ILE A 402 -10.16 -16.86 -3.99
N ARG A 403 -9.84 -16.83 -2.68
CA ARG A 403 -9.83 -18.06 -1.85
C ARG A 403 -11.17 -18.79 -1.82
N LEU A 404 -12.30 -18.08 -1.85
CA LEU A 404 -13.62 -18.69 -1.93
C LEU A 404 -13.84 -19.36 -3.31
N VAL A 405 -13.43 -18.72 -4.40
CA VAL A 405 -13.45 -19.30 -5.76
C VAL A 405 -12.53 -20.54 -5.84
N THR A 406 -11.36 -20.50 -5.21
CA THR A 406 -10.42 -21.64 -5.07
C THR A 406 -11.00 -22.81 -4.25
N LEU A 407 -11.88 -22.52 -3.28
CA LEU A 407 -12.64 -23.55 -2.57
C LEU A 407 -13.79 -24.11 -3.41
N ILE A 408 -14.53 -23.26 -4.12
CA ILE A 408 -15.61 -23.68 -5.03
C ILE A 408 -15.06 -24.64 -6.10
N LEU A 409 -13.98 -24.25 -6.80
CA LEU A 409 -13.28 -25.09 -7.78
C LEU A 409 -12.89 -26.47 -7.22
N HIS A 410 -12.40 -26.49 -5.98
CA HIS A 410 -11.93 -27.72 -5.33
C HIS A 410 -13.09 -28.64 -4.87
N VAL A 411 -14.32 -28.17 -4.87
CA VAL A 411 -15.52 -28.93 -4.45
C VAL A 411 -16.39 -29.33 -5.65
N SER A 412 -16.49 -28.46 -6.67
CA SER A 412 -17.08 -28.78 -7.97
C SER A 412 -16.34 -28.01 -9.07
N GLU A 413 -15.70 -28.74 -9.99
CA GLU A 413 -14.93 -28.11 -11.09
C GLU A 413 -15.83 -27.45 -12.14
N ASP A 414 -17.05 -27.95 -12.31
CA ASP A 414 -18.06 -27.46 -13.27
C ASP A 414 -18.81 -26.20 -12.78
N ALA A 415 -18.57 -25.76 -11.53
CA ALA A 415 -19.23 -24.59 -10.94
C ALA A 415 -18.64 -23.24 -11.40
N LEU A 416 -17.57 -23.26 -12.22
CA LEU A 416 -16.90 -22.08 -12.78
C LEU A 416 -16.69 -22.28 -14.28
N SER A 417 -17.07 -21.30 -15.09
CA SER A 417 -16.76 -21.26 -16.52
C SER A 417 -15.27 -20.99 -16.76
N ASN A 418 -14.84 -21.07 -18.03
CA ASN A 418 -13.48 -20.67 -18.40
C ASN A 418 -13.26 -19.17 -18.18
N GLU A 419 -14.22 -18.33 -18.56
CA GLU A 419 -14.22 -16.88 -18.34
C GLU A 419 -14.11 -16.51 -16.85
N ASP A 420 -14.80 -17.24 -15.96
CA ASP A 420 -14.66 -17.06 -14.50
C ASP A 420 -13.24 -17.37 -14.01
N CYS A 421 -12.56 -18.34 -14.63
CA CYS A 421 -11.20 -18.74 -14.28
C CYS A 421 -10.17 -17.73 -14.83
N GLU A 422 -10.36 -17.29 -16.07
CA GLU A 422 -9.52 -16.34 -16.81
C GLU A 422 -9.46 -14.97 -16.11
N ASN A 423 -10.61 -14.46 -15.67
CA ASN A 423 -10.70 -13.27 -14.81
C ASN A 423 -9.91 -13.39 -13.48
N VAL A 424 -9.66 -14.61 -12.98
CA VAL A 424 -8.81 -14.85 -11.80
C VAL A 424 -7.35 -15.08 -12.20
N TYR A 425 -7.08 -15.68 -13.36
CA TYR A 425 -5.72 -15.86 -13.89
C TYR A 425 -5.00 -14.52 -14.05
N HIS A 426 -5.64 -13.50 -14.63
CA HIS A 426 -5.05 -12.16 -14.81
C HIS A 426 -4.56 -11.55 -13.49
N LEU A 427 -5.14 -11.94 -12.35
CA LEU A 427 -4.78 -11.41 -11.04
C LEU A 427 -3.42 -11.89 -10.54
N VAL A 428 -2.79 -12.92 -11.15
CA VAL A 428 -1.40 -13.30 -10.83
C VAL A 428 -0.39 -12.20 -11.19
N TYR A 429 -0.78 -11.22 -12.00
CA TYR A 429 0.05 -10.06 -12.34
C TYR A 429 -0.17 -8.87 -11.40
N SER A 430 -1.25 -8.84 -10.61
CA SER A 430 -1.59 -7.76 -9.67
C SER A 430 -0.41 -7.25 -8.82
N ALA A 431 -0.19 -5.93 -8.84
CA ALA A 431 0.79 -5.25 -8.00
C ALA A 431 0.63 -5.57 -6.50
N HIS A 432 -0.60 -5.81 -6.03
CA HIS A 432 -0.87 -6.16 -4.64
C HIS A 432 -0.60 -7.66 -4.38
N ARG A 433 0.64 -8.00 -3.99
CA ARG A 433 1.13 -9.38 -3.78
C ARG A 433 0.14 -10.33 -3.08
N PRO A 434 -0.59 -9.97 -2.00
CA PRO A 434 -1.56 -10.87 -1.36
C PRO A 434 -2.71 -11.34 -2.29
N VAL A 435 -3.13 -10.50 -3.25
CA VAL A 435 -4.10 -10.88 -4.29
C VAL A 435 -3.42 -11.80 -5.31
N ALA A 436 -2.21 -11.45 -5.75
CA ALA A 436 -1.48 -12.19 -6.76
C ALA A 436 -1.11 -13.62 -6.32
N VAL A 437 -0.70 -13.80 -5.06
CA VAL A 437 -0.44 -15.13 -4.48
C VAL A 437 -1.73 -15.94 -4.25
N ALA A 438 -2.86 -15.30 -3.93
CA ALA A 438 -4.14 -16.00 -3.85
C ALA A 438 -4.59 -16.50 -5.24
N ALA A 439 -4.35 -15.70 -6.29
CA ALA A 439 -4.56 -16.11 -7.68
C ALA A 439 -3.55 -17.19 -8.13
N GLY A 440 -2.30 -17.13 -7.66
CA GLY A 440 -1.30 -18.18 -7.86
C GLY A 440 -1.73 -19.52 -7.25
N GLU A 441 -2.34 -19.51 -6.05
CA GLU A 441 -2.93 -20.72 -5.46
C GLU A 441 -4.11 -21.27 -6.29
N PHE A 442 -4.96 -20.39 -6.83
CA PHE A 442 -6.03 -20.79 -7.76
C PHE A 442 -5.48 -21.43 -9.03
N LEU A 443 -4.51 -20.77 -9.67
CA LEU A 443 -3.84 -21.24 -10.90
C LEU A 443 -3.13 -22.59 -10.68
N HIS A 444 -2.40 -22.73 -9.58
CA HIS A 444 -1.74 -23.99 -9.19
C HIS A 444 -2.73 -25.15 -9.09
N ARG A 445 -3.90 -24.92 -8.47
CA ARG A 445 -4.94 -25.96 -8.36
C ARG A 445 -5.61 -26.28 -9.70
N LYS A 446 -5.86 -25.27 -10.54
CA LYS A 446 -6.56 -25.43 -11.83
C LYS A 446 -5.70 -26.06 -12.92
N LEU A 447 -4.39 -25.77 -12.96
CA LEU A 447 -3.45 -26.32 -13.94
C LEU A 447 -2.69 -27.55 -13.41
N PHE A 448 -1.95 -27.42 -12.31
CA PHE A 448 -0.96 -28.43 -11.93
C PHE A 448 -1.54 -29.58 -11.09
N SER A 449 -2.48 -29.30 -10.17
CA SER A 449 -3.05 -30.31 -9.27
C SER A 449 -3.92 -31.39 -9.94
N ARG A 450 -4.17 -31.30 -11.26
CA ARG A 450 -4.93 -32.29 -12.04
C ARG A 450 -4.09 -33.48 -12.52
N HIS A 451 -2.76 -33.39 -12.47
CA HIS A 451 -1.87 -34.47 -12.94
C HIS A 451 -1.64 -35.51 -11.85
N ASP A 452 -1.74 -36.80 -12.19
CA ASP A 452 -1.33 -37.90 -11.31
C ASP A 452 0.21 -37.95 -11.23
N PRO A 453 0.83 -37.70 -10.05
CA PRO A 453 2.28 -37.71 -9.93
C PRO A 453 2.91 -39.06 -10.29
N GLN A 454 2.18 -40.17 -10.13
CA GLN A 454 2.66 -41.50 -10.51
C GLN A 454 2.64 -41.70 -12.03
N ALA A 455 1.69 -41.06 -12.73
CA ALA A 455 1.64 -41.05 -14.19
C ALA A 455 2.78 -40.21 -14.77
N GLU A 456 3.02 -39.00 -14.25
CA GLU A 456 4.14 -38.15 -14.70
C GLU A 456 5.51 -38.78 -14.40
N GLU A 457 5.70 -39.37 -13.20
CA GLU A 457 6.94 -40.09 -12.87
C GLU A 457 7.14 -41.32 -13.78
N ALA A 458 6.07 -42.01 -14.17
CA ALA A 458 6.13 -43.11 -15.13
C ALA A 458 6.37 -42.63 -16.58
N LEU A 459 5.87 -41.46 -16.96
CA LEU A 459 6.10 -40.85 -18.28
C LEU A 459 7.55 -40.37 -18.42
N ALA A 460 8.08 -39.66 -17.42
CA ALA A 460 9.48 -39.25 -17.37
C ALA A 460 10.42 -40.45 -17.51
N LYS A 461 10.23 -41.50 -16.70
CA LYS A 461 11.02 -42.75 -16.77
C LYS A 461 10.88 -43.50 -18.10
N ARG A 462 9.74 -43.39 -18.80
CA ARG A 462 9.58 -43.94 -20.17
C ARG A 462 10.30 -43.12 -21.23
N ARG A 463 10.35 -41.79 -21.06
CA ARG A 463 11.09 -40.87 -21.93
C ARG A 463 12.60 -40.82 -21.60
N GLY A 464 13.02 -41.35 -20.45
CA GLY A 464 14.40 -41.27 -19.96
C GLY A 464 14.75 -39.94 -19.28
N ARG A 465 13.74 -39.07 -19.09
CA ARG A 465 13.86 -37.76 -18.42
C ARG A 465 14.14 -37.93 -16.92
N ASN A 466 14.93 -37.04 -16.33
CA ASN A 466 15.29 -37.16 -14.91
C ASN A 466 14.18 -36.68 -13.95
N SER A 467 13.34 -35.74 -14.38
CA SER A 467 12.25 -35.14 -13.58
C SER A 467 10.86 -35.40 -14.16
N PRO A 468 9.81 -35.59 -13.32
CA PRO A 468 8.41 -35.61 -13.75
C PRO A 468 7.87 -34.24 -14.16
N ASN A 469 8.52 -33.13 -13.78
CA ASN A 469 7.94 -31.79 -13.89
C ASN A 469 7.88 -31.22 -15.33
N GLY A 470 8.55 -31.84 -16.30
CA GLY A 470 8.73 -31.25 -17.64
C GLY A 470 7.43 -30.92 -18.39
N ASN A 471 6.34 -31.66 -18.15
CA ASN A 471 5.02 -31.33 -18.73
C ASN A 471 4.36 -30.14 -17.99
N LEU A 472 4.55 -30.02 -16.67
CA LEU A 472 4.05 -28.89 -15.87
C LEU A 472 4.79 -27.58 -16.21
N ILE A 473 6.10 -27.66 -16.44
CA ILE A 473 6.92 -26.52 -16.90
C ILE A 473 6.44 -26.03 -18.27
N ARG A 474 6.19 -26.94 -19.23
CA ARG A 474 5.62 -26.59 -20.54
C ARG A 474 4.26 -25.90 -20.43
N MET A 475 3.38 -26.32 -19.51
CA MET A 475 2.12 -25.62 -19.26
C MET A 475 2.30 -24.23 -18.62
N LEU A 476 3.30 -24.03 -17.77
CA LEU A 476 3.60 -22.70 -17.22
C LEU A 476 4.14 -21.74 -18.29
N VAL A 477 4.96 -22.26 -19.23
CA VAL A 477 5.42 -21.52 -20.42
C VAL A 477 4.24 -21.14 -21.32
N LEU A 478 3.34 -22.08 -21.62
CA LEU A 478 2.12 -21.80 -22.40
C LEU A 478 1.25 -20.74 -21.70
N PHE A 479 0.96 -20.91 -20.41
CA PHE A 479 0.17 -19.94 -19.65
C PHE A 479 0.77 -18.53 -19.67
N PHE A 480 2.10 -18.40 -19.55
CA PHE A 480 2.78 -17.10 -19.63
C PHE A 480 2.61 -16.47 -21.03
N LEU A 481 2.79 -17.26 -22.09
CA LEU A 481 2.65 -16.80 -23.47
C LEU A 481 1.19 -16.48 -23.89
N GLU A 482 0.22 -17.22 -23.36
CA GLU A 482 -1.22 -17.03 -23.60
C GLU A 482 -1.82 -15.90 -22.74
N SER A 483 -1.12 -15.43 -21.70
CA SER A 483 -1.62 -14.37 -20.82
C SER A 483 -1.61 -12.98 -21.47
N GLU A 484 -0.64 -12.71 -22.35
CA GLU A 484 -0.38 -11.45 -23.09
C GLU A 484 -0.40 -10.12 -22.28
N LEU A 485 -0.50 -10.18 -20.94
CA LEU A 485 -0.52 -9.03 -20.02
C LEU A 485 0.86 -8.52 -19.56
N HIS A 486 1.92 -9.30 -19.73
CA HIS A 486 3.29 -8.92 -19.34
C HIS A 486 4.33 -9.60 -20.24
N GLU A 487 5.37 -8.83 -20.58
CA GLU A 487 6.52 -9.30 -21.38
C GLU A 487 7.53 -10.13 -20.56
N HIS A 488 7.52 -10.02 -19.23
CA HIS A 488 8.46 -10.69 -18.32
C HIS A 488 7.77 -11.55 -17.25
N ALA A 489 8.42 -12.62 -16.81
CA ALA A 489 7.82 -13.63 -15.93
C ALA A 489 7.90 -13.30 -14.42
N ALA A 490 8.61 -12.25 -14.02
CA ALA A 490 8.92 -11.93 -12.62
C ALA A 490 7.70 -11.95 -11.67
N TYR A 491 6.59 -11.35 -12.08
CA TYR A 491 5.37 -11.29 -11.28
C TYR A 491 4.57 -12.60 -11.26
N LEU A 492 4.61 -13.39 -12.34
CA LEU A 492 4.02 -14.73 -12.39
C LEU A 492 4.78 -15.70 -11.46
N VAL A 493 6.11 -15.66 -11.50
CA VAL A 493 6.98 -16.47 -10.63
C VAL A 493 6.72 -16.16 -9.16
N ASP A 494 6.66 -14.88 -8.78
CA ASP A 494 6.40 -14.48 -7.40
C ASP A 494 5.00 -14.92 -6.89
N SER A 495 3.98 -14.86 -7.75
CA SER A 495 2.62 -15.31 -7.42
C SER A 495 2.55 -16.80 -7.14
N LEU A 496 3.35 -17.59 -7.84
CA LEU A 496 3.46 -19.04 -7.65
C LEU A 496 4.53 -19.44 -6.61
N TRP A 497 5.29 -18.48 -6.08
CA TRP A 497 6.45 -18.73 -5.21
C TRP A 497 6.10 -19.38 -3.87
N ASP A 498 4.90 -19.14 -3.35
CA ASP A 498 4.44 -19.73 -2.08
C ASP A 498 3.69 -21.06 -2.27
N SER A 499 3.24 -21.38 -3.49
CA SER A 499 2.45 -22.59 -3.82
C SER A 499 3.20 -23.67 -4.60
N SER A 500 4.25 -23.29 -5.37
CA SER A 500 4.77 -24.11 -6.47
C SER A 500 6.30 -24.27 -6.44
N GLN A 501 6.95 -24.16 -5.28
CA GLN A 501 8.43 -24.15 -5.18
C GLN A 501 9.11 -25.37 -5.80
N ASP A 502 8.54 -26.57 -5.64
CA ASP A 502 9.09 -27.81 -6.19
C ASP A 502 9.09 -27.87 -7.73
N LEU A 503 8.26 -27.04 -8.38
CA LEU A 503 8.22 -26.83 -9.83
C LEU A 503 9.16 -25.70 -10.26
N LEU A 504 9.12 -24.57 -9.54
CA LEU A 504 9.88 -23.35 -9.88
C LEU A 504 11.39 -23.49 -9.66
N LYS A 505 11.81 -24.36 -8.73
CA LYS A 505 13.22 -24.66 -8.41
C LYS A 505 13.72 -25.96 -9.05
N ASP A 506 13.05 -26.44 -10.09
CA ASP A 506 13.52 -27.58 -10.89
C ASP A 506 14.35 -27.13 -12.10
N TRP A 507 15.42 -26.39 -11.81
CA TRP A 507 16.36 -25.88 -12.81
C TRP A 507 17.00 -27.01 -13.62
N ASP A 508 17.24 -28.17 -12.99
CA ASP A 508 17.71 -29.37 -13.67
C ASP A 508 16.78 -29.74 -14.83
N CYS A 509 15.46 -29.76 -14.61
CA CYS A 509 14.48 -30.04 -15.67
C CYS A 509 14.35 -28.90 -16.69
N MET A 510 14.41 -27.63 -16.27
CA MET A 510 14.39 -26.47 -17.19
C MET A 510 15.56 -26.50 -18.17
N VAL A 511 16.76 -26.84 -17.68
CA VAL A 511 17.97 -27.00 -18.52
C VAL A 511 17.87 -28.24 -19.41
N GLU A 512 17.37 -29.37 -18.91
CA GLU A 512 17.15 -30.60 -19.68
C GLU A 512 16.20 -30.36 -20.88
N LEU A 513 15.15 -29.55 -20.67
CA LEU A 513 14.22 -29.11 -21.72
C LEU A 513 14.84 -28.15 -22.75
N LEU A 514 15.82 -27.34 -22.36
CA LEU A 514 16.49 -26.36 -23.24
C LEU A 514 17.68 -26.94 -24.02
N LEU A 515 18.29 -28.04 -23.55
CA LEU A 515 19.52 -28.61 -24.14
C LEU A 515 19.35 -29.98 -24.83
N GLU A 516 18.41 -30.82 -24.41
CA GLU A 516 18.28 -32.18 -24.96
C GLU A 516 17.21 -32.29 -26.05
N ASP A 517 17.50 -33.09 -27.09
CA ASP A 517 16.54 -33.41 -28.16
C ASP A 517 15.21 -33.96 -27.61
N PRO A 518 14.05 -33.61 -28.22
CA PRO A 518 12.76 -34.12 -27.80
C PRO A 518 12.65 -35.64 -28.06
N VAL A 519 12.24 -36.36 -27.02
CA VAL A 519 12.10 -37.82 -27.05
C VAL A 519 10.87 -38.21 -27.89
N GLN A 520 10.83 -39.45 -28.42
CA GLN A 520 9.68 -39.92 -29.22
C GLN A 520 8.34 -39.71 -28.49
N GLY A 521 7.49 -38.83 -29.03
CA GLY A 521 6.22 -38.43 -28.41
C GLY A 521 6.33 -37.25 -27.43
N GLU A 522 7.39 -36.44 -27.53
CA GLU A 522 7.42 -35.04 -27.11
C GLU A 522 7.34 -34.14 -28.34
N GLU A 523 6.74 -32.96 -28.18
CA GLU A 523 6.81 -31.89 -29.17
C GLU A 523 8.09 -31.07 -28.95
N VAL A 524 8.65 -30.54 -30.04
CA VAL A 524 9.80 -29.62 -30.00
C VAL A 524 9.33 -28.32 -29.35
N LEU A 525 10.13 -27.73 -28.46
CA LEU A 525 9.88 -26.35 -28.04
C LEU A 525 10.06 -25.42 -29.24
N GLY A 526 9.05 -24.61 -29.55
CA GLY A 526 9.18 -23.53 -30.54
C GLY A 526 9.98 -22.37 -29.94
N ASP A 527 10.62 -21.57 -30.79
CA ASP A 527 11.56 -20.52 -30.35
C ASP A 527 11.00 -19.55 -29.28
N ARG A 528 9.75 -19.06 -29.43
CA ARG A 528 9.04 -18.24 -28.43
C ARG A 528 8.86 -18.96 -27.08
N HIS A 529 8.77 -20.30 -27.07
CA HIS A 529 8.70 -21.12 -25.85
C HIS A 529 10.08 -21.31 -25.20
N GLU A 530 11.15 -21.38 -25.99
CA GLU A 530 12.52 -21.44 -25.47
C GLU A 530 12.90 -20.10 -24.80
N GLY A 531 12.51 -18.96 -25.39
CA GLY A 531 12.66 -17.63 -24.78
C GLY A 531 11.91 -17.50 -23.46
N ALA A 532 10.60 -17.78 -23.47
CA ALA A 532 9.77 -17.77 -22.28
C ALA A 532 10.26 -18.71 -21.16
N LEU A 533 10.80 -19.90 -21.51
CA LEU A 533 11.40 -20.82 -20.53
C LEU A 533 12.71 -20.28 -19.94
N ILE A 534 13.53 -19.58 -20.73
CA ILE A 534 14.74 -18.89 -20.24
C ILE A 534 14.35 -17.76 -19.29
N GLU A 535 13.39 -16.91 -19.65
CA GLU A 535 12.88 -15.82 -18.80
C GLU A 535 12.29 -16.34 -17.48
N LEU A 536 11.44 -17.36 -17.53
CA LEU A 536 10.93 -18.06 -16.33
C LEU A 536 12.06 -18.59 -15.45
N MET A 537 13.06 -19.27 -16.04
CA MET A 537 14.20 -19.84 -15.33
C MET A 537 15.08 -18.76 -14.67
N VAL A 538 15.37 -17.66 -15.37
CA VAL A 538 16.14 -16.52 -14.82
C VAL A 538 15.39 -15.86 -13.67
N CYS A 539 14.07 -15.69 -13.79
CA CYS A 539 13.24 -15.17 -12.71
C CYS A 539 13.21 -16.09 -11.47
N THR A 540 13.16 -17.42 -11.61
CA THR A 540 13.20 -18.33 -10.45
C THR A 540 14.60 -18.43 -9.83
N ILE A 541 15.67 -18.32 -10.62
CA ILE A 541 17.06 -18.21 -10.13
C ILE A 541 17.20 -16.93 -9.28
N ARG A 542 16.80 -15.77 -9.81
CA ARG A 542 16.86 -14.48 -9.12
C ARG A 542 16.12 -14.54 -7.78
N GLN A 543 14.84 -14.93 -7.78
CA GLN A 543 14.03 -14.94 -6.56
C GLN A 543 14.52 -15.99 -5.53
N ALA A 544 15.20 -17.06 -5.94
CA ALA A 544 15.86 -17.99 -5.02
C ALA A 544 17.13 -17.39 -4.38
N ALA A 545 17.97 -16.72 -5.18
CA ALA A 545 19.24 -16.17 -4.73
C ALA A 545 19.09 -14.91 -3.87
N GLU A 546 18.19 -14.00 -4.26
CA GLU A 546 17.90 -12.75 -3.54
C GLU A 546 16.98 -12.96 -2.33
N ALA A 547 16.07 -13.94 -2.42
CA ALA A 547 15.07 -14.29 -1.41
C ALA A 547 14.09 -13.16 -1.01
N HIS A 548 13.90 -12.15 -1.87
CA HIS A 548 12.80 -11.17 -1.79
C HIS A 548 11.90 -11.23 -3.04
N PRO A 549 10.64 -10.75 -2.97
CA PRO A 549 9.80 -10.52 -4.15
C PRO A 549 10.42 -9.49 -5.11
N PRO A 550 9.93 -9.38 -6.35
CA PRO A 550 10.24 -8.26 -7.23
C PRO A 550 9.75 -6.91 -6.66
N VAL A 551 10.15 -5.82 -7.31
CA VAL A 551 9.72 -4.44 -7.02
C VAL A 551 8.19 -4.32 -6.94
N GLY A 552 7.68 -3.37 -6.17
CA GLY A 552 6.24 -3.21 -5.87
C GLY A 552 5.65 -4.28 -4.94
N ARG A 553 6.21 -5.49 -4.90
CA ARG A 553 5.69 -6.64 -4.13
C ARG A 553 6.43 -6.93 -2.81
N GLY A 554 7.59 -6.31 -2.60
CA GLY A 554 8.33 -6.36 -1.33
C GLY A 554 7.56 -5.73 -0.16
N THR A 555 7.83 -6.19 1.07
CA THR A 555 7.25 -5.64 2.31
C THR A 555 8.26 -4.81 3.10
N GLY A 556 8.94 -3.90 2.39
CA GLY A 556 10.07 -3.13 2.90
C GLY A 556 11.25 -4.02 3.32
N LYS A 557 12.11 -3.49 4.20
CA LYS A 557 13.35 -4.15 4.67
C LYS A 557 13.07 -5.29 5.68
N ARG A 558 12.36 -6.32 5.23
CA ARG A 558 12.06 -7.56 5.98
C ARG A 558 13.35 -8.37 6.18
N VAL A 559 13.74 -8.57 7.44
CA VAL A 559 14.88 -9.45 7.77
C VAL A 559 14.48 -10.92 7.62
N LEU A 560 15.20 -11.66 6.77
CA LEU A 560 15.06 -13.11 6.58
C LEU A 560 15.36 -13.88 7.89
N THR A 561 14.51 -14.85 8.22
CA THR A 561 14.71 -15.75 9.36
C THR A 561 15.89 -16.70 9.11
N ALA A 562 16.44 -17.28 10.19
CA ALA A 562 17.53 -18.25 10.08
C ALA A 562 17.18 -19.52 9.26
N LYS A 563 15.89 -19.85 9.10
CA LYS A 563 15.47 -20.92 8.17
C LYS A 563 15.55 -20.43 6.73
N GLU A 564 14.98 -19.27 6.43
CA GLU A 564 14.94 -18.69 5.08
C GLU A 564 16.35 -18.42 4.56
N LYS A 565 17.24 -17.83 5.39
CA LYS A 565 18.66 -17.65 5.04
C LYS A 565 19.39 -18.96 4.76
N LYS A 566 19.07 -20.04 5.48
CA LYS A 566 19.65 -21.36 5.16
C LYS A 566 19.12 -21.88 3.83
N THR A 567 17.82 -21.78 3.57
CA THR A 567 17.23 -22.19 2.29
C THR A 567 17.83 -21.39 1.12
N GLN A 568 17.98 -20.08 1.26
CA GLN A 568 18.65 -19.22 0.28
C GLN A 568 20.07 -19.70 -0.05
N ILE A 569 20.88 -20.07 0.96
CA ILE A 569 22.24 -20.59 0.77
C ILE A 569 22.21 -22.00 0.15
N ASP A 570 21.36 -22.90 0.64
CA ASP A 570 21.22 -24.26 0.10
C ASP A 570 20.79 -24.21 -1.39
N ASP A 571 19.85 -23.33 -1.75
CA ASP A 571 19.36 -23.08 -3.11
C ASP A 571 20.44 -22.44 -4.00
N LYS A 572 21.12 -21.39 -3.51
CA LYS A 572 22.22 -20.70 -4.22
C LYS A 572 23.37 -21.66 -4.53
N ASN A 573 23.69 -22.58 -3.62
CA ASN A 573 24.72 -23.58 -3.87
C ASN A 573 24.27 -24.59 -4.94
N ARG A 574 23.03 -25.11 -4.86
CA ARG A 574 22.47 -26.03 -5.86
C ARG A 574 22.44 -25.42 -7.27
N LEU A 575 21.95 -24.18 -7.42
CA LEU A 575 21.88 -23.53 -8.73
C LEU A 575 23.28 -23.27 -9.28
N THR A 576 24.24 -22.91 -8.42
CA THR A 576 25.64 -22.69 -8.83
C THR A 576 26.30 -23.98 -9.32
N GLU A 577 26.21 -25.08 -8.56
CA GLU A 577 26.81 -26.37 -8.95
C GLU A 577 26.29 -26.89 -10.30
N HIS A 578 24.99 -26.72 -10.59
CA HIS A 578 24.40 -27.11 -11.86
C HIS A 578 24.76 -26.13 -13.00
N LEU A 579 24.47 -24.83 -12.83
CA LEU A 579 24.49 -23.86 -13.92
C LEU A 579 25.90 -23.46 -14.34
N ILE A 580 26.92 -23.62 -13.49
CA ILE A 580 28.34 -23.51 -13.90
C ILE A 580 28.64 -24.46 -15.06
N VAL A 581 28.04 -25.66 -15.07
CA VAL A 581 28.25 -26.67 -16.13
C VAL A 581 27.40 -26.35 -17.37
N ALA A 582 26.13 -26.00 -17.16
CA ALA A 582 25.14 -25.85 -18.23
C ALA A 582 25.19 -24.51 -18.98
N LEU A 583 25.49 -23.39 -18.31
CA LEU A 583 25.41 -22.05 -18.91
C LEU A 583 26.29 -21.87 -20.16
N PRO A 584 27.55 -22.37 -20.22
CA PRO A 584 28.34 -22.30 -21.45
C PRO A 584 27.72 -23.09 -22.63
N MET A 585 26.90 -24.12 -22.36
CA MET A 585 26.19 -24.87 -23.38
C MET A 585 24.94 -24.13 -23.85
N LEU A 586 24.17 -23.56 -22.92
CA LEU A 586 23.01 -22.71 -23.23
C LEU A 586 23.40 -21.50 -24.08
N LEU A 587 24.41 -20.74 -23.67
CA LEU A 587 24.97 -19.65 -24.48
C LEU A 587 25.43 -20.17 -25.84
N SER A 588 26.11 -21.31 -25.91
CA SER A 588 26.54 -21.90 -27.20
C SER A 588 25.40 -22.34 -28.13
N LYS A 589 24.19 -22.57 -27.61
CA LYS A 589 22.98 -22.84 -28.41
C LYS A 589 22.34 -21.53 -28.88
N TYR A 590 22.15 -20.58 -27.97
CA TYR A 590 21.35 -19.36 -28.21
C TYR A 590 22.14 -18.10 -28.63
N GLN A 591 23.48 -18.20 -28.81
CA GLN A 591 24.45 -17.19 -29.31
C GLN A 591 24.17 -16.48 -30.67
N ALA A 592 22.91 -16.35 -31.08
CA ALA A 592 22.46 -15.55 -32.21
C ALA A 592 21.18 -14.75 -31.88
N ASP A 593 20.60 -14.96 -30.70
CA ASP A 593 19.37 -14.36 -30.23
C ASP A 593 19.67 -13.41 -29.06
N ALA A 594 19.37 -12.13 -29.23
CA ALA A 594 19.75 -11.09 -28.28
C ALA A 594 19.02 -11.20 -26.93
N GLU A 595 17.72 -11.48 -26.94
CA GLU A 595 16.88 -11.59 -25.74
C GLU A 595 17.32 -12.80 -24.90
N LYS A 596 17.43 -13.96 -25.54
CA LYS A 596 17.82 -15.22 -24.89
C LYS A 596 19.22 -15.13 -24.29
N VAL A 597 20.20 -14.51 -24.96
CA VAL A 597 21.54 -14.34 -24.36
C VAL A 597 21.57 -13.27 -23.28
N ALA A 598 20.87 -12.14 -23.42
CA ALA A 598 20.83 -11.09 -22.39
C ALA A 598 20.28 -11.64 -21.07
N ASN A 599 19.24 -12.47 -21.12
CA ASN A 599 18.71 -13.17 -19.95
C ASN A 599 19.67 -14.24 -19.40
N LEU A 600 20.21 -15.13 -20.23
CA LEU A 600 21.19 -16.14 -19.79
C LEU A 600 22.44 -15.52 -19.15
N LEU A 601 22.88 -14.35 -19.63
CA LEU A 601 24.03 -13.61 -19.09
C LEU A 601 23.80 -13.03 -17.69
N GLN A 602 22.56 -12.95 -17.19
CA GLN A 602 22.29 -12.55 -15.80
C GLN A 602 22.61 -13.67 -14.79
N ILE A 603 22.60 -14.94 -15.21
CA ILE A 603 22.71 -16.10 -14.32
C ILE A 603 23.97 -16.09 -13.42
N PRO A 604 25.18 -15.76 -13.89
CA PRO A 604 26.39 -15.74 -13.05
C PRO A 604 26.37 -14.72 -11.91
N GLN A 605 25.52 -13.70 -11.99
CA GLN A 605 25.40 -12.66 -10.95
C GLN A 605 24.83 -13.24 -9.65
N TYR A 606 24.12 -14.37 -9.75
CA TYR A 606 23.51 -15.08 -8.62
C TYR A 606 24.38 -16.23 -8.08
N PHE A 607 25.55 -16.52 -8.66
CA PHE A 607 26.42 -17.64 -8.27
C PHE A 607 27.17 -17.41 -6.95
N ASP A 608 27.55 -18.51 -6.30
CA ASP A 608 28.68 -18.51 -5.35
C ASP A 608 29.98 -18.74 -6.13
N LEU A 609 30.78 -17.68 -6.29
CA LEU A 609 31.99 -17.73 -7.10
C LEU A 609 33.12 -18.52 -6.43
N GLU A 610 33.04 -18.83 -5.13
CA GLU A 610 34.00 -19.75 -4.48
C GLU A 610 33.91 -21.17 -5.06
N VAL A 611 32.76 -21.57 -5.59
CA VAL A 611 32.52 -22.90 -6.19
C VAL A 611 33.44 -23.15 -7.40
N TYR A 612 33.85 -22.10 -8.13
CA TYR A 612 34.78 -22.26 -9.25
C TYR A 612 36.14 -22.82 -8.83
N SER A 613 36.73 -22.32 -7.74
CA SER A 613 38.05 -22.77 -7.25
C SER A 613 37.94 -23.92 -6.24
N SER A 614 36.96 -23.92 -5.35
CA SER A 614 36.78 -25.00 -4.38
C SER A 614 36.30 -26.31 -5.03
N GLY A 615 35.37 -26.21 -5.99
CA GLY A 615 34.83 -27.33 -6.78
C GLY A 615 35.71 -27.77 -7.95
N ARG A 616 36.79 -27.05 -8.26
CA ARG A 616 37.68 -27.27 -9.43
C ARG A 616 36.93 -27.22 -10.77
N MET A 617 36.09 -26.21 -10.91
CA MET A 617 35.26 -25.95 -12.09
C MET A 617 35.87 -24.88 -13.00
N GLU A 618 37.15 -24.55 -12.86
CA GLU A 618 37.79 -23.45 -13.59
C GLU A 618 37.81 -23.69 -15.12
N LYS A 619 37.75 -24.95 -15.55
CA LYS A 619 37.54 -25.35 -16.96
C LYS A 619 36.19 -24.87 -17.54
N HIS A 620 35.17 -24.74 -16.69
CA HIS A 620 33.86 -24.22 -17.07
C HIS A 620 33.84 -22.69 -17.07
N LEU A 621 34.65 -22.04 -16.22
CA LEU A 621 34.93 -20.61 -16.34
C LEU A 621 35.62 -20.28 -17.66
N ASP A 622 36.64 -21.05 -18.08
CA ASP A 622 37.28 -20.89 -19.40
C ASP A 622 36.26 -21.02 -20.55
N ALA A 623 35.33 -21.97 -20.43
CA ALA A 623 34.26 -22.15 -21.42
C ALA A 623 33.26 -20.98 -21.40
N LEU A 624 32.87 -20.49 -20.22
CA LEU A 624 31.98 -19.34 -20.07
C LEU A 624 32.58 -18.07 -20.69
N LEU A 625 33.81 -17.72 -20.30
CA LEU A 625 34.52 -16.54 -20.82
C LEU A 625 34.66 -16.59 -22.35
N LYS A 626 34.94 -17.77 -22.91
CA LYS A 626 34.98 -17.96 -24.36
C LYS A 626 33.61 -17.71 -25.02
N GLN A 627 32.51 -18.15 -24.42
CA GLN A 627 31.17 -17.94 -24.99
C GLN A 627 30.72 -16.48 -24.85
N ILE A 628 30.98 -15.82 -23.71
CA ILE A 628 30.70 -14.38 -23.54
C ILE A 628 31.46 -13.58 -24.59
N ARG A 629 32.74 -13.90 -24.84
CA ARG A 629 33.52 -13.28 -25.92
C ARG A 629 32.88 -13.46 -27.31
N VAL A 630 32.40 -14.66 -27.65
CA VAL A 630 31.71 -14.91 -28.94
C VAL A 630 30.40 -14.11 -29.04
N VAL A 631 29.66 -13.95 -27.93
CA VAL A 631 28.46 -13.10 -27.88
C VAL A 631 28.83 -11.63 -28.10
N VAL A 632 29.86 -11.09 -27.42
CA VAL A 632 30.36 -9.72 -27.64
C VAL A 632 30.89 -9.50 -29.05
N GLU A 633 31.51 -10.50 -29.67
CA GLU A 633 31.97 -10.41 -31.06
C GLU A 633 30.78 -10.25 -32.04
N LYS A 634 29.69 -10.99 -31.84
CA LYS A 634 28.50 -11.01 -32.70
C LYS A 634 27.54 -9.84 -32.50
N HIS A 635 27.17 -9.55 -31.26
CA HIS A 635 26.05 -8.66 -30.92
C HIS A 635 26.42 -7.17 -30.94
N ALA A 636 25.44 -6.31 -31.18
CA ALA A 636 25.56 -4.84 -31.17
C ALA A 636 24.41 -4.16 -30.38
N GLU A 637 23.51 -4.97 -29.83
CA GLU A 637 22.39 -4.61 -28.97
C GLU A 637 22.90 -4.25 -27.57
N MET A 638 22.49 -3.10 -27.03
CA MET A 638 23.10 -2.58 -25.80
C MET A 638 22.88 -3.49 -24.60
N GLU A 639 21.68 -4.07 -24.46
CA GLU A 639 21.31 -4.94 -23.34
C GLU A 639 22.19 -6.20 -23.26
N VAL A 640 22.53 -6.80 -24.40
CA VAL A 640 23.48 -7.92 -24.49
C VAL A 640 24.87 -7.50 -24.05
N LEU A 641 25.34 -6.34 -24.52
CA LEU A 641 26.69 -5.83 -24.24
C LEU A 641 26.84 -5.39 -22.77
N GLU A 642 25.81 -4.81 -22.18
CA GLU A 642 25.73 -4.51 -20.76
C GLU A 642 25.65 -5.76 -19.90
N ALA A 643 24.86 -6.78 -20.29
CA ALA A 643 24.81 -8.05 -19.57
C ALA A 643 26.17 -8.75 -19.60
N CYS A 644 26.85 -8.76 -20.75
CA CYS A 644 28.25 -9.20 -20.89
C CYS A 644 29.19 -8.43 -19.95
N SER A 645 29.12 -7.09 -19.92
CA SER A 645 30.01 -6.27 -19.10
C SER A 645 29.74 -6.41 -17.59
N LYS A 646 28.47 -6.37 -17.15
CA LYS A 646 28.07 -6.59 -15.75
C LYS A 646 28.58 -7.94 -15.24
N THR A 647 28.43 -8.99 -16.05
CA THR A 647 28.90 -10.34 -15.71
C THR A 647 30.42 -10.45 -15.74
N TYR A 648 31.13 -9.80 -16.67
CA TYR A 648 32.59 -9.66 -16.56
C TYR A 648 33.00 -8.88 -15.30
N SER A 649 32.20 -7.93 -14.83
CA SER A 649 32.53 -7.09 -13.67
C SER A 649 32.47 -7.90 -12.38
N ILE A 650 31.40 -8.67 -12.19
CA ILE A 650 31.23 -9.57 -11.04
C ILE A 650 32.29 -10.68 -11.04
N LEU A 651 32.58 -11.29 -12.20
CA LEU A 651 33.64 -12.29 -12.34
C LEU A 651 35.06 -11.71 -12.13
N CYS A 652 35.24 -10.39 -12.22
CA CYS A 652 36.49 -9.68 -11.93
C CYS A 652 36.61 -9.15 -10.49
N SER A 653 35.68 -9.45 -9.56
CA SER A 653 35.78 -8.99 -8.16
C SER A 653 37.08 -9.50 -7.50
N GLU A 654 37.81 -8.59 -6.83
CA GLU A 654 39.10 -8.89 -6.19
C GLU A 654 38.99 -9.90 -5.03
N GLU A 655 37.78 -10.09 -4.49
CA GLU A 655 37.47 -11.02 -3.41
C GLU A 655 37.71 -12.49 -3.80
N TYR A 656 37.67 -12.82 -5.11
CA TYR A 656 37.70 -14.20 -5.59
C TYR A 656 38.99 -14.57 -6.33
N THR A 657 39.50 -15.77 -6.04
CA THR A 657 40.73 -16.33 -6.65
C THR A 657 40.67 -16.50 -8.17
N ILE A 658 39.50 -16.37 -8.80
CA ILE A 658 39.32 -16.40 -10.25
C ILE A 658 39.70 -15.10 -10.96
N MET A 659 39.77 -13.96 -10.24
CA MET A 659 39.89 -12.61 -10.82
C MET A 659 41.04 -12.48 -11.84
N ASN A 660 42.25 -12.93 -11.50
CA ASN A 660 43.41 -12.88 -12.40
C ASN A 660 43.19 -13.61 -13.74
N ARG A 661 42.40 -14.70 -13.76
CA ARG A 661 42.09 -15.47 -14.97
C ARG A 661 41.04 -14.75 -15.82
N VAL A 662 40.07 -14.09 -15.19
CA VAL A 662 39.03 -13.31 -15.86
C VAL A 662 39.61 -12.02 -16.44
N ASP A 663 40.50 -11.33 -15.70
CA ASP A 663 41.13 -10.09 -16.15
C ASP A 663 42.00 -10.26 -17.41
N ILE A 664 42.72 -11.40 -17.52
CA ILE A 664 43.46 -11.73 -18.75
C ILE A 664 42.52 -11.84 -19.95
N ALA A 665 41.38 -12.53 -19.80
CA ALA A 665 40.39 -12.67 -20.86
C ALA A 665 39.67 -11.34 -21.19
N ARG A 666 39.41 -10.51 -20.16
CA ARG A 666 38.86 -9.16 -20.31
C ARG A 666 39.83 -8.26 -21.08
N SER A 667 41.09 -8.20 -20.65
CA SER A 667 42.11 -7.33 -21.25
C SER A 667 42.30 -7.65 -22.74
N GLN A 668 42.42 -8.94 -23.08
CA GLN A 668 42.52 -9.39 -24.49
C GLN A 668 41.30 -8.97 -25.34
N LEU A 669 40.09 -9.02 -24.78
CA LEU A 669 38.88 -8.56 -25.48
C LEU A 669 38.89 -7.03 -25.69
N ILE A 670 39.34 -6.24 -24.71
CA ILE A 670 39.43 -4.78 -24.82
C ILE A 670 40.56 -4.35 -25.76
N ASP A 671 41.71 -5.03 -25.76
CA ASP A 671 42.80 -4.79 -26.73
C ASP A 671 42.25 -4.92 -28.17
N GLU A 672 41.63 -6.06 -28.49
CA GLU A 672 41.09 -6.34 -29.82
C GLU A 672 39.88 -5.47 -30.23
N LEU A 673 39.15 -4.90 -29.26
CA LEU A 673 38.09 -3.93 -29.53
C LEU A 673 38.65 -2.51 -29.74
N THR A 674 39.66 -2.12 -28.96
CA THR A 674 40.32 -0.81 -29.04
C THR A 674 41.10 -0.66 -30.34
N ASP A 675 41.84 -1.70 -30.75
CA ASP A 675 42.55 -1.71 -32.02
C ASP A 675 41.58 -1.56 -33.19
N ARG A 676 40.49 -2.35 -33.23
CA ARG A 676 39.47 -2.24 -34.30
C ARG A 676 38.80 -0.88 -34.35
N PHE A 677 38.32 -0.38 -33.20
CA PHE A 677 37.73 0.96 -33.11
C PHE A 677 38.71 2.04 -33.59
N SER A 678 39.99 1.93 -33.23
CA SER A 678 41.01 2.90 -33.65
C SER A 678 41.25 2.90 -35.16
N HIS A 679 41.27 1.74 -35.83
CA HIS A 679 41.37 1.68 -37.28
C HIS A 679 40.12 2.27 -37.94
N SER A 680 38.92 1.78 -37.58
CA SER A 680 37.66 2.26 -38.16
C SER A 680 37.42 3.76 -37.97
N VAL A 681 37.97 4.38 -36.92
CA VAL A 681 37.91 5.83 -36.70
C VAL A 681 38.93 6.62 -37.53
N GLU A 682 40.06 6.04 -37.94
CA GLU A 682 40.93 6.68 -38.94
C GLU A 682 40.30 6.55 -40.34
N ASP A 683 39.72 5.38 -40.66
CA ASP A 683 39.04 5.13 -41.94
C ASP A 683 37.84 6.09 -42.13
N LEU A 684 36.91 6.15 -41.16
CA LEU A 684 35.74 7.04 -41.16
C LEU A 684 36.11 8.55 -41.20
N LEU A 685 37.33 8.92 -40.81
CA LEU A 685 37.80 10.32 -40.77
C LEU A 685 38.80 10.65 -41.88
N GLN A 686 38.94 9.79 -42.91
CA GLN A 686 39.86 10.03 -44.03
C GLN A 686 39.38 11.19 -44.92
N GLU A 687 40.24 12.20 -45.12
CA GLU A 687 39.92 13.36 -45.96
C GLU A 687 39.88 13.00 -47.47
N GLY A 688 38.69 12.77 -48.02
CA GLY A 688 38.49 12.79 -49.48
C GLY A 688 37.36 11.90 -50.02
N ASP A 689 36.98 10.87 -49.27
CA ASP A 689 35.92 9.93 -49.64
C ASP A 689 34.64 10.20 -48.82
N GLU A 690 33.47 9.83 -49.36
CA GLU A 690 32.22 9.82 -48.59
C GLU A 690 32.12 8.48 -47.85
N ALA A 691 32.06 8.51 -46.51
CA ALA A 691 31.93 7.32 -45.69
C ALA A 691 30.65 6.53 -46.02
N ASP A 692 30.77 5.20 -46.12
CA ASP A 692 29.62 4.33 -46.42
C ASP A 692 28.94 3.76 -45.15
N ASP A 693 27.84 3.05 -45.36
CA ASP A 693 27.05 2.45 -44.28
C ASP A 693 27.83 1.35 -43.51
N ASP A 694 28.79 0.68 -44.15
CA ASP A 694 29.63 -0.34 -43.51
C ASP A 694 30.68 0.32 -42.60
N ASP A 695 31.34 1.41 -43.02
CA ASP A 695 32.25 2.21 -42.18
C ASP A 695 31.52 2.75 -40.93
N ILE A 696 30.34 3.34 -41.14
CA ILE A 696 29.46 3.84 -40.07
C ILE A 696 29.08 2.71 -39.10
N TYR A 697 28.68 1.55 -39.62
CA TYR A 697 28.32 0.40 -38.81
C TYR A 697 29.52 -0.17 -38.02
N ASN A 698 30.71 -0.24 -38.64
CA ASN A 698 31.93 -0.72 -38.00
C ASN A 698 32.35 0.16 -36.81
N VAL A 699 32.34 1.49 -36.97
CA VAL A 699 32.59 2.42 -35.87
C VAL A 699 31.51 2.31 -34.80
N LEU A 700 30.22 2.29 -35.17
CA LEU A 700 29.12 2.22 -34.20
C LEU A 700 29.13 0.92 -33.39
N SER A 701 29.35 -0.22 -34.05
CA SER A 701 29.34 -1.55 -33.43
C SER A 701 30.52 -1.73 -32.47
N THR A 702 31.72 -1.31 -32.86
CA THR A 702 32.90 -1.35 -31.96
C THR A 702 32.78 -0.35 -30.81
N LEU A 703 32.26 0.85 -31.06
CA LEU A 703 32.05 1.88 -30.04
C LEU A 703 30.98 1.47 -29.02
N LYS A 704 29.86 0.84 -29.41
CA LYS A 704 28.87 0.29 -28.45
C LYS A 704 29.50 -0.73 -27.51
N LYS A 705 30.30 -1.66 -28.06
CA LYS A 705 31.01 -2.70 -27.28
C LYS A 705 31.98 -2.08 -26.26
N LEU A 706 32.78 -1.10 -26.68
CA LEU A 706 33.68 -0.37 -25.78
C LEU A 706 32.92 0.46 -24.73
N THR A 707 31.83 1.14 -25.12
CA THR A 707 31.03 1.99 -24.22
C THR A 707 30.38 1.17 -23.11
N ALA A 708 29.77 0.03 -23.44
CA ALA A 708 29.18 -0.88 -22.46
C ALA A 708 30.22 -1.40 -21.45
N PHE A 709 31.41 -1.80 -21.93
CA PHE A 709 32.50 -2.24 -21.05
C PHE A 709 33.08 -1.09 -20.21
N HIS A 710 33.17 0.13 -20.73
CA HIS A 710 33.71 1.28 -20.00
C HIS A 710 32.82 1.73 -18.84
N ASN A 711 31.50 1.46 -18.90
CA ASN A 711 30.55 1.72 -17.80
C ASN A 711 30.86 0.90 -16.52
N ALA A 712 31.43 -0.31 -16.66
CA ALA A 712 31.71 -1.20 -15.52
C ALA A 712 33.20 -1.60 -15.33
N HIS A 713 34.12 -1.06 -16.14
CA HIS A 713 35.55 -1.37 -16.04
C HIS A 713 36.43 -0.14 -16.31
N ASP A 714 37.52 0.00 -15.54
CA ASP A 714 38.57 1.00 -15.84
C ASP A 714 39.26 0.67 -17.17
N LEU A 715 38.92 1.43 -18.22
CA LEU A 715 39.60 1.37 -19.52
C LEU A 715 40.59 2.52 -19.73
N THR A 716 41.01 3.23 -18.68
CA THR A 716 41.95 4.37 -18.75
C THR A 716 43.29 4.02 -19.40
N LYS A 717 43.69 2.74 -19.39
CA LYS A 717 44.91 2.25 -20.07
C LYS A 717 44.88 2.43 -21.59
N TRP A 718 43.70 2.54 -22.20
CA TRP A 718 43.47 2.50 -23.65
C TRP A 718 43.15 3.87 -24.30
N ASP A 719 43.14 4.98 -23.54
CA ASP A 719 42.93 6.37 -24.00
C ASP A 719 41.74 6.60 -24.97
N LEU A 720 40.63 5.89 -24.76
CA LEU A 720 39.45 5.90 -25.62
C LEU A 720 38.86 7.31 -25.84
N PHE A 721 39.04 8.22 -24.87
CA PHE A 721 38.60 9.61 -24.94
C PHE A 721 39.09 10.32 -26.21
N LYS A 722 40.35 10.08 -26.63
CA LYS A 722 40.98 10.78 -27.76
C LYS A 722 40.20 10.58 -29.06
N ASN A 723 39.78 9.35 -29.34
CA ASN A 723 39.05 9.02 -30.57
C ASN A 723 37.56 9.39 -30.46
N CYS A 724 36.93 9.20 -29.29
CA CYS A 724 35.56 9.67 -29.06
C CYS A 724 35.43 11.19 -29.22
N TYR A 725 36.39 11.95 -28.69
CA TYR A 725 36.43 13.41 -28.82
C TYR A 725 36.65 13.87 -30.27
N ARG A 726 37.39 13.12 -31.10
CA ARG A 726 37.52 13.39 -32.56
C ARG A 726 36.19 13.22 -33.30
N LEU A 727 35.46 12.13 -33.03
CA LEU A 727 34.15 11.88 -33.64
C LEU A 727 33.15 12.98 -33.30
N LEU A 728 33.06 13.35 -32.02
CA LEU A 728 32.17 14.43 -31.54
C LEU A 728 32.55 15.78 -32.16
N LYS A 729 33.86 16.06 -32.25
CA LYS A 729 34.40 17.25 -32.93
C LYS A 729 33.95 17.33 -34.38
N MET A 730 34.17 16.27 -35.15
CA MET A 730 33.79 16.22 -36.56
C MET A 730 32.28 16.35 -36.75
N GLY A 731 31.48 15.70 -35.91
CA GLY A 731 30.02 15.79 -35.95
C GLY A 731 29.46 17.19 -35.69
N ILE A 732 30.11 17.99 -34.84
CA ILE A 732 29.75 19.40 -34.61
C ILE A 732 30.22 20.29 -35.76
N GLU A 733 31.40 20.01 -36.34
CA GLU A 733 32.01 20.85 -37.38
C GLU A 733 31.44 20.59 -38.79
N GLN A 734 30.92 19.38 -39.06
CA GLN A 734 30.29 19.00 -40.33
C GLN A 734 28.75 18.82 -40.27
N GLY A 735 28.17 18.56 -39.10
CA GLY A 735 26.72 18.33 -38.93
C GLY A 735 26.20 16.98 -39.44
N SER A 736 27.08 16.08 -39.91
CA SER A 736 26.76 14.84 -40.61
C SER A 736 26.84 13.56 -39.77
N MET A 737 27.32 13.61 -38.52
CA MET A 737 27.59 12.43 -37.70
C MET A 737 26.30 11.71 -37.26
N PRO A 738 26.14 10.40 -37.52
CA PRO A 738 24.99 9.62 -37.08
C PRO A 738 24.74 9.71 -35.56
N GLU A 739 23.48 9.91 -35.16
CA GLU A 739 23.14 10.20 -33.75
C GLU A 739 23.57 9.12 -32.78
N GLN A 740 23.50 7.83 -33.13
CA GLN A 740 23.94 6.75 -32.26
C GLN A 740 25.46 6.77 -32.03
N ILE A 741 26.28 7.19 -33.01
CA ILE A 741 27.73 7.37 -32.81
C ILE A 741 27.97 8.54 -31.85
N ALA A 742 27.24 9.65 -32.02
CA ALA A 742 27.35 10.80 -31.11
C ALA A 742 26.94 10.46 -29.67
N VAL A 743 25.80 9.78 -29.47
CA VAL A 743 25.32 9.32 -28.15
C VAL A 743 26.34 8.38 -27.48
N GLN A 744 26.88 7.42 -28.20
CA GLN A 744 27.86 6.46 -27.65
C GLN A 744 29.23 7.11 -27.39
N ALA A 745 29.70 8.00 -28.26
CA ALA A 745 30.94 8.74 -28.05
C ALA A 745 30.83 9.69 -26.83
N LEU A 746 29.68 10.34 -26.63
CA LEU A 746 29.37 11.11 -25.43
C LEU A 746 29.47 10.24 -24.16
N GLN A 747 28.79 9.08 -24.13
CA GLN A 747 28.84 8.15 -23.00
C GLN A 747 30.28 7.65 -22.73
N CYS A 748 31.01 7.20 -23.75
CA CYS A 748 32.38 6.67 -23.60
C CYS A 748 33.39 7.75 -23.16
N SER A 749 33.29 8.98 -23.68
CA SER A 749 34.10 10.12 -23.20
C SER A 749 33.77 10.51 -21.76
N HIS A 750 32.51 10.40 -21.33
CA HIS A 750 32.13 10.60 -19.93
C HIS A 750 32.72 9.51 -19.02
N TYR A 751 32.58 8.22 -19.34
CA TYR A 751 33.20 7.14 -18.56
C TYR A 751 34.72 7.29 -18.47
N SER A 752 35.38 7.72 -19.56
CA SER A 752 36.81 8.04 -19.56
C SER A 752 37.19 9.11 -18.52
N ILE A 753 36.34 10.13 -18.34
CA ILE A 753 36.54 11.20 -17.35
C ILE A 753 36.32 10.67 -15.92
N LEU A 754 35.29 9.83 -15.71
CA LEU A 754 34.96 9.32 -14.38
C LEU A 754 36.03 8.35 -13.85
N TRP A 755 36.56 7.43 -14.68
CA TRP A 755 37.65 6.55 -14.25
C TRP A 755 38.97 7.29 -14.01
N GLN A 756 39.28 8.32 -14.82
CA GLN A 756 40.40 9.21 -14.54
C GLN A 756 40.24 9.95 -13.21
N LEU A 757 39.02 10.34 -12.83
CA LEU A 757 38.74 10.93 -11.52
C LEU A 757 38.93 9.91 -10.38
N VAL A 758 38.35 8.71 -10.48
CA VAL A 758 38.50 7.62 -9.48
C VAL A 758 39.98 7.37 -9.16
N LYS A 759 40.78 7.15 -10.21
CA LYS A 759 42.23 6.94 -10.11
C LYS A 759 43.00 8.13 -9.50
N ILE A 760 42.53 9.35 -9.71
CA ILE A 760 43.06 10.58 -9.09
C ILE A 760 42.65 10.70 -7.61
N THR A 761 41.51 10.15 -7.22
CA THR A 761 41.04 10.16 -5.81
C THR A 761 41.60 9.04 -4.95
N GLU A 762 41.93 7.89 -5.54
CA GLU A 762 42.56 6.75 -4.83
C GLU A 762 44.09 6.91 -4.73
N GLY A 763 44.71 7.60 -5.70
CA GLY A 763 46.14 7.84 -5.75
C GLY A 763 46.63 9.07 -4.98
N CYS A 764 47.93 9.34 -5.09
CA CYS A 764 48.51 10.65 -4.78
C CYS A 764 48.66 11.43 -6.10
N PRO A 765 47.68 12.26 -6.52
CA PRO A 765 47.67 12.85 -7.85
C PRO A 765 48.80 13.87 -8.02
N SER A 766 49.50 13.83 -9.16
CA SER A 766 50.45 14.89 -9.49
C SER A 766 49.72 16.15 -9.97
N LYS A 767 50.43 17.29 -9.96
CA LYS A 767 49.88 18.54 -10.51
C LYS A 767 49.60 18.44 -12.00
N ASP A 768 50.35 17.61 -12.72
CA ASP A 768 50.20 17.45 -14.16
C ASP A 768 48.97 16.58 -14.50
N ASP A 769 48.67 15.56 -13.69
CA ASP A 769 47.43 14.76 -13.80
C ASP A 769 46.19 15.62 -13.60
N LEU A 770 46.18 16.46 -12.55
CA LEU A 770 45.07 17.39 -12.27
C LEU A 770 44.89 18.42 -13.39
N VAL A 771 45.99 18.91 -13.99
CA VAL A 771 45.94 19.84 -15.13
C VAL A 771 45.50 19.15 -16.42
N ALA A 772 45.85 17.88 -16.61
CA ALA A 772 45.38 17.06 -17.72
C ALA A 772 43.86 16.81 -17.62
N LEU A 773 43.39 16.23 -16.52
CA LEU A 773 41.96 15.96 -16.31
C LEU A 773 41.12 17.25 -16.42
N ARG A 774 41.55 18.36 -15.80
CA ARG A 774 40.84 19.65 -15.93
C ARG A 774 40.67 20.10 -17.39
N ARG A 775 41.68 19.85 -18.24
CA ARG A 775 41.63 20.19 -19.67
C ARG A 775 40.67 19.27 -20.42
N VAL A 776 40.66 17.98 -20.11
CA VAL A 776 39.72 16.98 -20.66
C VAL A 776 38.29 17.37 -20.30
N VAL A 777 37.99 17.54 -19.00
CA VAL A 777 36.67 17.94 -18.49
C VAL A 777 36.18 19.23 -19.14
N LYS A 778 36.99 20.30 -19.14
CA LYS A 778 36.57 21.58 -19.75
C LYS A 778 36.31 21.46 -21.26
N SER A 779 37.10 20.66 -21.98
CA SER A 779 36.90 20.44 -23.41
C SER A 779 35.63 19.64 -23.70
N PHE A 780 35.34 18.64 -22.86
CA PHE A 780 34.17 17.78 -23.02
C PHE A 780 32.85 18.50 -22.64
N LEU A 781 32.84 19.26 -21.54
CA LEU A 781 31.67 20.08 -21.16
C LEU A 781 31.27 21.05 -22.28
N ALA A 782 32.24 21.67 -22.96
CA ALA A 782 31.98 22.55 -24.11
C ALA A 782 31.40 21.80 -25.33
N VAL A 783 31.80 20.54 -25.55
CA VAL A 783 31.21 19.66 -26.58
C VAL A 783 29.77 19.30 -26.22
N CYS A 784 29.50 18.89 -24.97
CA CYS A 784 28.13 18.59 -24.54
C CYS A 784 27.22 19.82 -24.62
N GLN A 785 27.72 21.01 -24.27
CA GLN A 785 26.98 22.27 -24.41
C GLN A 785 26.60 22.54 -25.88
N GLN A 786 27.52 22.34 -26.82
CA GLN A 786 27.23 22.44 -28.26
C GLN A 786 26.23 21.39 -28.75
N CYS A 787 26.22 20.20 -28.14
CA CYS A 787 25.23 19.16 -28.41
C CYS A 787 23.80 19.47 -27.90
N LEU A 788 23.60 20.39 -26.94
CA LEU A 788 22.25 20.84 -26.54
C LEU A 788 21.51 21.51 -27.71
N SER A 789 22.24 22.20 -28.59
CA SER A 789 21.73 22.83 -29.81
C SER A 789 21.64 21.89 -31.04
N ASN A 790 21.83 20.58 -30.87
CA ASN A 790 21.69 19.62 -31.97
C ASN A 790 20.24 19.49 -32.46
N VAL A 791 20.03 19.01 -33.70
CA VAL A 791 18.70 18.74 -34.25
C VAL A 791 18.08 17.43 -33.71
N ASN A 792 18.92 16.44 -33.37
CA ASN A 792 18.48 15.11 -32.95
C ASN A 792 18.22 15.07 -31.44
N THR A 793 16.96 14.90 -31.03
CA THR A 793 16.56 14.86 -29.61
C THR A 793 17.38 13.89 -28.74
N PRO A 794 17.70 12.65 -29.16
CA PRO A 794 18.52 11.74 -28.35
C PRO A 794 19.92 12.27 -28.03
N VAL A 795 20.52 13.04 -28.95
CA VAL A 795 21.83 13.68 -28.74
C VAL A 795 21.72 14.81 -27.70
N LYS A 796 20.63 15.60 -27.76
CA LYS A 796 20.37 16.70 -26.82
C LYS A 796 20.12 16.17 -25.41
N GLU A 797 19.24 15.17 -25.27
CA GLU A 797 18.93 14.50 -24.00
C GLU A 797 20.16 13.85 -23.38
N GLN A 798 20.96 13.14 -24.19
CA GLN A 798 22.18 12.51 -23.69
C GLN A 798 23.20 13.57 -23.24
N ALA A 799 23.40 14.64 -24.00
CA ALA A 799 24.30 15.73 -23.63
C ALA A 799 23.83 16.47 -22.37
N PHE A 800 22.52 16.72 -22.23
CA PHE A 800 21.90 17.34 -21.06
C PHE A 800 22.11 16.53 -19.78
N MET A 801 21.87 15.21 -19.83
CA MET A 801 22.12 14.33 -18.67
C MET A 801 23.59 14.39 -18.25
N LEU A 802 24.52 14.17 -19.19
CA LEU A 802 25.96 14.18 -18.89
C LEU A 802 26.47 15.55 -18.43
N LEU A 803 25.84 16.65 -18.86
CA LEU A 803 26.10 17.98 -18.31
C LEU A 803 25.65 18.07 -16.85
N CYS A 804 24.41 17.69 -16.52
CA CYS A 804 23.92 17.71 -15.14
C CYS A 804 24.80 16.84 -14.23
N ASP A 805 25.14 15.65 -14.69
CA ASP A 805 25.95 14.68 -13.96
C ASP A 805 27.40 15.16 -13.76
N LEU A 806 28.07 15.69 -14.80
CA LEU A 806 29.42 16.22 -14.66
C LEU A 806 29.47 17.53 -13.88
N LEU A 807 28.45 18.40 -14.00
CA LEU A 807 28.34 19.61 -13.18
C LEU A 807 28.15 19.26 -11.69
N MET A 808 27.42 18.18 -11.38
CA MET A 808 27.29 17.64 -10.02
C MET A 808 28.63 17.09 -9.51
N ILE A 809 29.28 16.20 -10.27
CA ILE A 809 30.52 15.52 -9.86
C ILE A 809 31.70 16.50 -9.72
N PHE A 810 31.83 17.48 -10.62
CA PHE A 810 32.89 18.50 -10.59
C PHE A 810 32.47 19.81 -9.92
N SER A 811 31.36 19.82 -9.17
CA SER A 811 30.92 20.96 -8.35
C SER A 811 31.87 21.28 -7.20
N HIS A 812 31.56 22.32 -6.44
CA HIS A 812 32.21 22.61 -5.16
C HIS A 812 32.10 21.45 -4.13
N GLN A 813 31.16 20.52 -4.29
CA GLN A 813 31.05 19.33 -3.41
C GLN A 813 32.20 18.31 -3.61
N LEU A 814 32.98 18.41 -4.70
CA LEU A 814 34.13 17.53 -4.93
C LEU A 814 35.19 17.65 -3.81
N VAL A 815 35.39 18.86 -3.27
CA VAL A 815 36.37 19.13 -2.20
C VAL A 815 35.82 18.92 -0.78
N SER A 816 34.50 18.74 -0.64
CA SER A 816 33.88 18.31 0.63
C SER A 816 34.51 17.01 1.14
N GLY A 817 34.54 16.82 2.46
CA GLY A 817 35.22 15.68 3.08
C GLY A 817 36.75 15.79 3.16
N GLY A 818 37.31 17.00 3.08
CA GLY A 818 38.76 17.24 3.27
C GLY A 818 39.62 17.05 2.02
N ARG A 819 39.01 16.97 0.83
CA ARG A 819 39.72 16.71 -0.44
C ARG A 819 40.18 17.99 -1.14
N GLU A 820 40.75 18.95 -0.40
CA GLU A 820 41.19 20.26 -0.91
C GLU A 820 42.15 20.16 -2.11
N ALA A 821 42.92 19.07 -2.22
CA ALA A 821 43.80 18.80 -3.36
C ALA A 821 43.07 18.75 -4.72
N LEU A 822 41.77 18.44 -4.74
CA LEU A 822 40.93 18.38 -5.95
C LEU A 822 40.36 19.74 -6.37
N GLN A 823 40.58 20.81 -5.58
CA GLN A 823 40.12 22.17 -5.88
C GLN A 823 40.44 22.67 -7.31
N PRO A 824 41.56 22.30 -7.97
CA PRO A 824 41.82 22.66 -9.36
C PRO A 824 40.84 22.05 -10.37
N LEU A 825 40.15 20.95 -10.06
CA LEU A 825 39.19 20.28 -10.95
C LEU A 825 37.81 20.92 -10.92
N VAL A 826 37.48 21.69 -9.87
CA VAL A 826 36.15 22.28 -9.67
C VAL A 826 35.74 23.18 -10.84
N PHE A 827 34.52 22.98 -11.32
CA PHE A 827 33.88 23.69 -12.41
C PHE A 827 32.51 24.21 -11.96
N ASN A 828 32.26 25.50 -12.16
CA ASN A 828 30.97 26.13 -11.92
C ASN A 828 30.38 26.55 -13.29
N PRO A 829 29.09 26.27 -13.59
CA PRO A 829 28.48 26.67 -14.84
C PRO A 829 28.29 28.18 -14.89
N ASP A 830 28.58 28.79 -16.05
CA ASP A 830 28.26 30.20 -16.27
C ASP A 830 26.76 30.41 -16.54
N SER A 831 26.32 31.66 -16.47
CA SER A 831 24.91 32.03 -16.67
C SER A 831 24.37 31.67 -18.06
N THR A 832 25.21 31.40 -19.05
CA THR A 832 24.78 30.93 -20.38
C THR A 832 24.35 29.47 -20.27
N LEU A 833 25.24 28.62 -19.75
CA LEU A 833 24.99 27.20 -19.56
C LEU A 833 23.83 26.94 -18.57
N GLN A 834 23.72 27.73 -17.49
CA GLN A 834 22.58 27.60 -16.56
C GLN A 834 21.23 27.88 -17.25
N ASN A 835 21.16 28.88 -18.13
CA ASN A 835 19.94 29.20 -18.89
C ASN A 835 19.67 28.18 -20.00
N GLU A 836 20.69 27.68 -20.69
CA GLU A 836 20.53 26.62 -21.72
C GLU A 836 19.99 25.32 -21.13
N LEU A 837 20.45 24.93 -19.93
CA LEU A 837 19.91 23.79 -19.20
C LEU A 837 18.47 24.04 -18.71
N LEU A 838 18.14 25.25 -18.25
CA LEU A 838 16.75 25.59 -17.87
C LEU A 838 15.80 25.55 -19.07
N ASN A 839 16.20 26.16 -20.19
CA ASN A 839 15.41 26.15 -21.43
C ASN A 839 15.17 24.72 -21.92
N PHE A 840 16.18 23.85 -21.89
CA PHE A 840 16.00 22.44 -22.24
C PHE A 840 14.92 21.76 -21.36
N VAL A 841 14.89 22.04 -20.05
CA VAL A 841 13.84 21.50 -19.16
C VAL A 841 12.46 22.05 -19.53
N LEU A 842 12.35 23.33 -19.89
CA LEU A 842 11.09 23.91 -20.34
C LEU A 842 10.60 23.27 -21.65
N ASP A 843 11.48 23.14 -22.64
CA ASP A 843 11.15 22.63 -23.98
C ASP A 843 10.89 21.11 -24.02
N HIS A 844 11.57 20.32 -23.18
CA HIS A 844 11.54 18.85 -23.25
C HIS A 844 10.84 18.14 -22.07
N VAL A 845 10.45 18.83 -21.00
CA VAL A 845 9.70 18.24 -19.87
C VAL A 845 8.25 18.74 -19.84
N PHE A 846 8.03 20.05 -19.85
CA PHE A 846 6.72 20.67 -19.61
C PHE A 846 5.90 20.86 -20.90
N ILE A 847 5.69 19.75 -21.62
CA ILE A 847 4.91 19.65 -22.88
C ILE A 847 3.41 19.62 -22.56
N ASP A 848 2.53 20.16 -23.42
CA ASP A 848 1.08 20.14 -23.18
C ASP A 848 0.42 18.79 -23.53
N GLN A 849 -0.53 18.36 -22.69
CA GLN A 849 -1.10 17.00 -22.75
C GLN A 849 -1.95 16.76 -24.02
N ASP A 850 -2.50 17.82 -24.63
CA ASP A 850 -3.24 17.73 -25.88
C ASP A 850 -2.32 17.56 -27.10
N ASP A 851 -1.05 17.99 -27.03
CA ASP A 851 -0.06 17.79 -28.10
C ASP A 851 0.50 16.35 -28.08
N GLU A 852 0.59 15.72 -26.90
CA GLU A 852 0.93 14.28 -26.79
C GLU A 852 -0.12 13.43 -27.52
N ASN A 853 -1.41 13.67 -27.26
CA ASN A 853 -2.50 12.89 -27.86
C ASN A 853 -2.58 13.05 -29.39
N GLN A 854 -2.32 14.24 -29.93
CA GLN A 854 -2.29 14.48 -31.40
C GLN A 854 -1.11 13.78 -32.10
N SER A 855 -0.07 13.37 -31.37
CA SER A 855 1.12 12.71 -31.94
C SER A 855 0.97 11.19 -32.09
N MET A 856 -0.02 10.58 -31.42
CA MET A 856 -0.20 9.13 -31.29
C MET A 856 -1.66 8.68 -31.46
N GLU A 857 -2.42 9.24 -32.42
CA GLU A 857 -3.74 8.68 -32.79
C GLU A 857 -3.56 7.33 -33.52
N GLY A 858 -3.46 6.23 -32.75
CA GLY A 858 -3.17 4.88 -33.25
C GLY A 858 -3.93 3.76 -32.51
N ASP A 859 -3.24 3.08 -31.59
CA ASP A 859 -3.64 1.77 -31.04
C ASP A 859 -3.59 1.74 -29.49
N GLU A 860 -4.15 0.69 -28.87
CA GLU A 860 -4.22 0.56 -27.39
C GLU A 860 -2.86 0.19 -26.72
N GLU A 861 -1.76 0.07 -27.49
CA GLU A 861 -0.37 -0.19 -27.03
C GLU A 861 0.28 1.01 -26.27
N ASP A 862 -0.51 2.02 -25.92
CA ASP A 862 -0.05 3.39 -25.69
C ASP A 862 0.30 3.69 -24.21
N GLU A 863 -0.37 3.06 -23.22
CA GLU A 863 -0.13 3.39 -21.80
C GLU A 863 1.29 3.03 -21.31
N ALA A 864 1.86 1.89 -21.75
CA ALA A 864 3.22 1.50 -21.38
C ALA A 864 4.28 2.46 -21.97
N ASN A 865 4.10 2.85 -23.23
CA ASN A 865 4.96 3.80 -23.92
C ASN A 865 4.88 5.20 -23.30
N LYS A 866 3.67 5.67 -22.95
CA LYS A 866 3.44 6.90 -22.18
C LYS A 866 4.11 6.86 -20.81
N ILE A 867 4.11 5.71 -20.13
CA ILE A 867 4.81 5.50 -18.85
C ILE A 867 6.34 5.61 -18.99
N GLU A 868 6.99 4.99 -19.99
CA GLU A 868 8.43 5.17 -20.17
C GLU A 868 8.79 6.61 -20.57
N ALA A 869 8.02 7.24 -21.48
CA ALA A 869 8.21 8.63 -21.87
C ALA A 869 8.06 9.60 -20.67
N LEU A 870 7.12 9.33 -19.76
CA LEU A 870 6.98 10.06 -18.50
C LEU A 870 8.17 9.79 -17.55
N HIS A 871 8.61 8.54 -17.39
CA HIS A 871 9.79 8.20 -16.58
C HIS A 871 11.06 8.91 -17.06
N LYS A 872 11.27 8.97 -18.38
CA LYS A 872 12.38 9.67 -19.03
C LYS A 872 12.36 11.16 -18.67
N ARG A 873 11.22 11.83 -18.82
CA ARG A 873 11.04 13.25 -18.46
C ARG A 873 11.16 13.52 -16.96
N ARG A 874 10.65 12.63 -16.11
CA ARG A 874 10.85 12.66 -14.64
C ARG A 874 12.34 12.63 -14.29
N ASN A 875 13.14 11.81 -14.98
CA ASN A 875 14.58 11.76 -14.77
C ASN A 875 15.30 13.04 -15.22
N LEU A 876 14.95 13.61 -16.39
CA LEU A 876 15.49 14.89 -16.87
C LEU A 876 15.24 16.03 -15.87
N LEU A 877 14.00 16.14 -15.36
CA LEU A 877 13.64 17.14 -14.35
C LEU A 877 14.37 16.90 -13.02
N ALA A 878 14.51 15.65 -12.59
CA ALA A 878 15.25 15.30 -11.38
C ALA A 878 16.75 15.62 -11.51
N ALA A 879 17.35 15.46 -12.69
CA ALA A 879 18.75 15.80 -12.95
C ALA A 879 19.02 17.31 -12.75
N PHE A 880 18.24 18.18 -13.37
CA PHE A 880 18.37 19.64 -13.17
C PHE A 880 17.96 20.08 -11.75
N SER A 881 16.94 19.45 -11.17
CA SER A 881 16.54 19.73 -9.77
C SER A 881 17.66 19.48 -8.76
N LYS A 882 18.52 18.48 -8.99
CA LYS A 882 19.72 18.24 -8.16
C LYS A 882 20.70 19.42 -8.22
N LEU A 883 20.90 20.04 -9.39
CA LEU A 883 21.80 21.20 -9.54
C LEU A 883 21.35 22.40 -8.69
N ILE A 884 20.04 22.62 -8.56
CA ILE A 884 19.46 23.63 -7.67
C ILE A 884 19.64 23.23 -6.19
N ILE A 885 19.38 21.97 -5.85
CA ILE A 885 19.42 21.45 -4.46
C ILE A 885 20.85 21.40 -3.90
N TYR A 886 21.88 21.32 -4.75
CA TYR A 886 23.28 21.31 -4.36
C TYR A 886 24.04 22.62 -4.67
N ASP A 887 23.32 23.72 -4.91
CA ASP A 887 23.87 25.09 -5.09
C ASP A 887 24.91 25.19 -6.24
N ILE A 888 24.56 24.62 -7.40
CA ILE A 888 25.35 24.61 -8.65
C ILE A 888 24.69 25.49 -9.72
N VAL A 889 23.37 25.54 -9.72
CA VAL A 889 22.52 26.45 -10.51
C VAL A 889 21.80 27.38 -9.54
N ASP A 890 21.78 28.68 -9.85
CA ASP A 890 21.25 29.70 -8.95
C ASP A 890 19.77 29.44 -8.61
N MET A 891 19.41 29.42 -7.31
CA MET A 891 18.07 29.08 -6.83
C MET A 891 16.87 29.81 -7.51
N PRO A 892 16.99 31.07 -8.02
CA PRO A 892 15.94 31.70 -8.82
C PRO A 892 15.54 30.92 -10.09
N ALA A 893 16.41 30.11 -10.68
CA ALA A 893 16.09 29.26 -11.84
C ALA A 893 14.98 28.23 -11.54
N ALA A 894 14.77 27.88 -10.27
CA ALA A 894 13.65 27.03 -9.86
C ALA A 894 12.29 27.74 -9.95
N ALA A 895 12.22 29.06 -10.20
CA ALA A 895 10.96 29.78 -10.29
C ALA A 895 10.09 29.26 -11.44
N ASP A 896 10.70 29.02 -12.60
CA ASP A 896 10.04 28.49 -13.80
C ASP A 896 9.69 27.00 -13.71
N ILE A 897 10.20 26.30 -12.68
CA ILE A 897 9.80 24.92 -12.33
C ILE A 897 8.68 24.92 -11.28
N PHE A 898 8.81 25.73 -10.22
CA PHE A 898 7.80 25.83 -9.17
C PHE A 898 6.45 26.33 -9.72
N LYS A 899 6.44 27.21 -10.73
CA LYS A 899 5.19 27.65 -11.38
C LYS A 899 4.39 26.50 -12.01
N GLN A 900 5.06 25.43 -12.42
CA GLN A 900 4.46 24.25 -13.06
C GLN A 900 3.83 23.26 -12.06
N TYR A 901 4.01 23.46 -10.73
CA TYR A 901 3.62 22.53 -9.67
C TYR A 901 2.15 22.08 -9.72
N MET A 902 1.25 22.93 -10.20
CA MET A 902 -0.17 22.58 -10.34
C MET A 902 -0.53 22.02 -11.72
N LYS A 903 0.00 22.59 -12.81
CA LYS A 903 -0.31 22.14 -14.19
C LYS A 903 0.10 20.67 -14.37
N TYR A 904 1.27 20.29 -13.87
CA TYR A 904 1.83 18.95 -13.98
C TYR A 904 1.88 18.22 -12.63
N TYR A 905 0.87 18.42 -11.77
CA TYR A 905 0.85 17.83 -10.43
C TYR A 905 0.87 16.29 -10.42
N ASN A 906 0.25 15.66 -11.43
CA ASN A 906 0.24 14.20 -11.59
C ASN A 906 1.63 13.64 -11.96
N ASP A 907 2.37 14.40 -12.75
CA ASP A 907 3.48 13.89 -13.56
C ASP A 907 4.83 14.20 -12.89
N TYR A 908 4.91 15.39 -12.29
CA TYR A 908 6.12 15.97 -11.67
C TYR A 908 5.88 16.52 -10.26
N GLY A 909 4.66 16.45 -9.73
CA GLY A 909 4.28 17.13 -8.47
C GLY A 909 5.00 16.63 -7.22
N ASP A 910 5.48 15.39 -7.20
CA ASP A 910 6.35 14.86 -6.14
C ASP A 910 7.77 15.42 -6.22
N ILE A 911 8.37 15.40 -7.42
CA ILE A 911 9.71 15.95 -7.71
C ILE A 911 9.76 17.44 -7.35
N ILE A 912 8.84 18.24 -7.89
CA ILE A 912 8.79 19.70 -7.67
C ILE A 912 8.59 20.02 -6.18
N LYS A 913 7.77 19.24 -5.48
CA LYS A 913 7.51 19.40 -4.04
C LYS A 913 8.75 19.12 -3.20
N GLU A 914 9.58 18.13 -3.54
CA GLU A 914 10.81 17.87 -2.79
C GLU A 914 11.90 18.89 -3.12
N THR A 915 12.01 19.35 -4.36
CA THR A 915 12.88 20.50 -4.73
C THR A 915 12.53 21.76 -3.93
N LEU A 916 11.24 22.07 -3.80
CA LEU A 916 10.74 23.14 -2.91
C LEU A 916 11.09 22.84 -1.44
N SER A 917 10.89 21.60 -1.00
CA SER A 917 11.18 21.17 0.37
C SER A 917 12.64 21.37 0.76
N LYS A 918 13.58 21.04 -0.15
CA LYS A 918 15.04 21.11 0.00
C LYS A 918 15.58 22.54 -0.13
N THR A 919 15.18 23.29 -1.15
CA THR A 919 15.58 24.72 -1.28
C THR A 919 15.19 25.54 -0.05
N ARG A 920 14.00 25.29 0.52
CA ARG A 920 13.52 25.87 1.79
C ARG A 920 14.31 25.38 3.03
N GLN A 921 14.98 24.24 2.97
CA GLN A 921 15.89 23.77 4.04
C GLN A 921 17.25 24.49 3.95
N MET A 922 17.75 24.73 2.72
CA MET A 922 19.00 25.46 2.47
C MET A 922 18.88 26.94 2.84
N ASP A 923 17.97 27.68 2.17
CA ASP A 923 17.67 29.08 2.46
C ASP A 923 16.17 29.34 2.33
N LYS A 924 15.53 29.60 3.48
CA LYS A 924 14.11 29.94 3.57
C LYS A 924 13.76 31.27 2.91
N ILE A 925 14.65 32.27 3.00
CA ILE A 925 14.42 33.62 2.48
C ILE A 925 14.54 33.57 0.96
N GLN A 926 15.62 33.00 0.43
CA GLN A 926 15.79 32.87 -1.03
C GLN A 926 14.74 31.95 -1.64
N CYS A 927 14.37 30.83 -1.00
CA CYS A 927 13.25 30.00 -1.45
C CYS A 927 11.93 30.79 -1.50
N ALA A 928 11.64 31.62 -0.48
CA ALA A 928 10.45 32.48 -0.49
C ALA A 928 10.48 33.56 -1.59
N LYS A 929 11.66 34.05 -1.98
CA LYS A 929 11.84 34.92 -3.15
C LYS A 929 11.59 34.18 -4.46
N THR A 930 12.12 32.97 -4.62
CA THR A 930 11.85 32.13 -5.80
C THR A 930 10.36 31.80 -5.92
N LEU A 931 9.68 31.47 -4.81
CA LEU A 931 8.25 31.18 -4.80
C LEU A 931 7.38 32.37 -5.21
N ILE A 932 7.72 33.61 -4.80
CA ILE A 932 6.99 34.79 -5.26
C ILE A 932 7.37 35.15 -6.70
N LEU A 933 8.60 34.89 -7.14
CA LEU A 933 9.02 35.06 -8.54
C LEU A 933 8.21 34.15 -9.48
N SER A 934 7.97 32.88 -9.12
CA SER A 934 7.08 31.96 -9.87
C SER A 934 5.68 32.53 -10.08
N LEU A 935 5.10 33.11 -9.03
CA LEU A 935 3.76 33.71 -9.08
C LEU A 935 3.77 35.00 -9.89
N GLN A 936 4.85 35.79 -9.82
CA GLN A 936 5.03 36.98 -10.66
C GLN A 936 5.18 36.61 -12.13
N GLN A 937 5.88 35.53 -12.48
CA GLN A 937 6.01 35.01 -13.85
C GLN A 937 4.65 34.63 -14.42
N LEU A 938 3.91 33.71 -13.78
CA LEU A 938 2.55 33.33 -14.19
C LEU A 938 1.60 34.52 -14.35
N PHE A 939 1.72 35.52 -13.46
CA PHE A 939 0.87 36.71 -13.50
C PHE A 939 1.26 37.68 -14.63
N ASN A 940 2.55 37.76 -15.01
CA ASN A 940 2.96 38.48 -16.21
C ASN A 940 2.53 37.75 -17.49
N GLU A 941 2.65 36.43 -17.54
CA GLU A 941 2.18 35.56 -18.63
C GLU A 941 0.67 35.79 -18.86
N LEU A 942 -0.13 35.73 -17.79
CA LEU A 942 -1.56 36.00 -17.83
C LEU A 942 -1.92 37.42 -18.31
N ILE A 943 -1.15 38.44 -17.91
CA ILE A 943 -1.32 39.82 -18.39
C ILE A 943 -0.87 39.99 -19.86
N GLN A 944 0.08 39.18 -20.33
CA GLN A 944 0.51 39.19 -21.73
C GLN A 944 -0.59 38.64 -22.65
N ASP A 945 -1.26 37.56 -22.23
CA ASP A 945 -2.30 36.88 -23.01
C ASP A 945 -3.66 37.60 -22.96
N GLN A 946 -4.09 38.03 -21.75
CA GLN A 946 -5.43 38.61 -21.54
C GLN A 946 -5.42 40.15 -21.43
N GLY A 947 -4.25 40.77 -21.38
CA GLY A 947 -4.08 42.20 -21.16
C GLY A 947 -4.24 42.63 -19.69
N PRO A 948 -4.05 43.93 -19.38
CA PRO A 948 -4.01 44.44 -18.01
C PRO A 948 -5.37 44.56 -17.31
N ASN A 949 -6.48 44.22 -17.98
CA ASN A 949 -7.83 44.30 -17.44
C ASN A 949 -8.36 42.88 -17.10
N LEU A 950 -7.63 42.14 -16.28
CA LEU A 950 -7.94 40.74 -15.95
C LEU A 950 -9.33 40.58 -15.34
N ASP A 951 -10.07 39.57 -15.79
CA ASP A 951 -11.25 39.08 -15.07
C ASP A 951 -10.79 38.30 -13.83
N ARG A 952 -11.08 38.88 -12.66
CA ARG A 952 -10.73 38.33 -11.34
C ARG A 952 -11.56 37.11 -10.96
N THR A 953 -12.63 36.81 -11.71
CA THR A 953 -13.44 35.58 -11.57
C THR A 953 -12.99 34.47 -12.53
N SER A 954 -12.02 34.73 -13.41
CA SER A 954 -11.50 33.72 -14.34
C SER A 954 -10.81 32.55 -13.64
N SER A 955 -10.92 31.37 -14.24
CA SER A 955 -10.22 30.14 -13.83
C SER A 955 -8.71 30.33 -13.72
N HIS A 956 -8.10 31.11 -14.61
CA HIS A 956 -6.66 31.40 -14.61
C HIS A 956 -6.22 32.20 -13.37
N VAL A 957 -6.95 33.27 -13.01
CA VAL A 957 -6.67 34.03 -11.77
C VAL A 957 -6.89 33.16 -10.54
N SER A 958 -7.95 32.34 -10.54
CA SER A 958 -8.22 31.38 -9.46
C SER A 958 -7.12 30.32 -9.31
N GLY A 959 -6.55 29.84 -10.43
CA GLY A 959 -5.45 28.88 -10.44
C GLY A 959 -4.16 29.43 -9.82
N ILE A 960 -3.79 30.68 -10.13
CA ILE A 960 -2.62 31.34 -9.52
C ILE A 960 -2.85 31.54 -8.01
N LYS A 961 -4.07 31.88 -7.58
CA LYS A 961 -4.44 32.00 -6.16
C LYS A 961 -4.38 30.64 -5.43
N GLU A 962 -4.87 29.57 -6.05
CA GLU A 962 -4.76 28.20 -5.50
C GLU A 962 -3.31 27.74 -5.38
N LEU A 963 -2.45 28.05 -6.35
CA LEU A 963 -1.01 27.78 -6.28
C LEU A 963 -0.35 28.56 -5.13
N ALA A 964 -0.66 29.85 -5.00
CA ALA A 964 -0.20 30.69 -3.89
C ALA A 964 -0.65 30.17 -2.52
N ARG A 965 -1.91 29.71 -2.40
CA ARG A 965 -2.45 29.07 -1.20
C ARG A 965 -1.69 27.78 -0.85
N ARG A 966 -1.34 26.95 -1.84
CA ARG A 966 -0.49 25.76 -1.65
C ARG A 966 0.92 26.13 -1.22
N PHE A 967 1.55 27.14 -1.83
CA PHE A 967 2.85 27.66 -1.41
C PHE A 967 2.81 28.22 0.02
N ALA A 968 1.75 28.93 0.42
CA ALA A 968 1.59 29.45 1.78
C ALA A 968 1.61 28.32 2.83
N LEU A 969 1.02 27.16 2.54
CA LEU A 969 1.08 25.99 3.43
C LEU A 969 2.50 25.47 3.66
N THR A 970 3.44 25.66 2.72
CA THR A 970 4.83 25.17 2.84
C THR A 970 5.64 25.85 3.96
N PHE A 971 5.20 27.00 4.47
CA PHE A 971 5.79 27.67 5.64
C PHE A 971 5.35 27.05 6.99
N GLY A 972 4.44 26.06 6.96
CA GLY A 972 4.04 25.27 8.12
C GLY A 972 3.15 26.01 9.14
N LEU A 973 3.26 25.61 10.40
CA LEU A 973 2.57 26.22 11.55
C LEU A 973 3.50 27.04 12.46
N ASP A 974 4.81 26.73 12.44
CA ASP A 974 5.83 27.45 13.22
C ASP A 974 6.21 28.77 12.51
N GLN A 975 5.33 29.77 12.66
CA GLN A 975 5.51 31.11 12.08
C GLN A 975 6.81 31.77 12.53
N ILE A 976 7.36 31.42 13.71
CA ILE A 976 8.60 32.01 14.23
C ILE A 976 9.79 31.59 13.35
N LYS A 977 9.86 30.31 12.95
CA LYS A 977 10.94 29.78 12.10
C LYS A 977 10.89 30.22 10.64
N THR A 978 9.82 30.87 10.19
CA THR A 978 9.60 31.32 8.80
C THR A 978 9.31 32.83 8.67
N ARG A 979 9.19 33.54 9.80
CA ARG A 979 8.90 34.98 9.93
C ARG A 979 9.53 35.87 8.87
N GLU A 980 10.86 35.84 8.76
CA GLU A 980 11.62 36.75 7.89
C GLU A 980 11.47 36.42 6.40
N ALA A 981 11.35 35.14 6.06
CA ALA A 981 11.08 34.68 4.70
C ALA A 981 9.69 35.15 4.23
N VAL A 982 8.64 34.93 5.04
CA VAL A 982 7.28 35.39 4.73
C VAL A 982 7.21 36.93 4.68
N ALA A 983 7.85 37.63 5.63
CA ALA A 983 7.91 39.09 5.61
C ALA A 983 8.73 39.68 4.44
N THR A 984 9.61 38.89 3.81
CA THR A 984 10.33 39.28 2.59
C THR A 984 9.48 39.03 1.35
N LEU A 985 8.87 37.85 1.23
CA LEU A 985 7.88 37.53 0.19
C LEU A 985 6.80 38.60 0.05
N HIS A 986 6.31 39.15 1.16
CA HIS A 986 5.34 40.25 1.13
C HIS A 986 5.91 41.58 0.63
N LYS A 987 7.19 41.90 0.87
CA LYS A 987 7.81 43.13 0.32
C LYS A 987 7.99 43.02 -1.19
N ASP A 988 8.60 41.92 -1.63
CA ASP A 988 8.91 41.66 -3.04
C ASP A 988 7.60 41.57 -3.87
N GLY A 989 6.51 41.04 -3.28
CA GLY A 989 5.17 41.06 -3.87
C GLY A 989 4.49 42.44 -3.91
N ILE A 990 4.67 43.28 -2.88
CA ILE A 990 4.20 44.69 -2.90
C ILE A 990 4.96 45.48 -3.98
N GLU A 991 6.28 45.35 -4.03
CA GLU A 991 7.12 46.03 -5.02
C GLU A 991 6.74 45.65 -6.45
N PHE A 992 6.40 44.38 -6.70
CA PHE A 992 5.87 43.93 -7.98
C PHE A 992 4.50 44.54 -8.32
N ALA A 993 3.57 44.60 -7.36
CA ALA A 993 2.22 45.15 -7.59
C ALA A 993 2.24 46.65 -7.96
N PHE A 994 3.26 47.39 -7.52
CA PHE A 994 3.45 48.83 -7.80
C PHE A 994 4.60 49.13 -8.79
N LYS A 995 5.23 48.10 -9.38
CA LYS A 995 6.41 48.21 -10.26
C LYS A 995 6.20 49.09 -11.50
N VAL A 996 4.97 49.12 -12.02
CA VAL A 996 4.60 49.86 -13.24
C VAL A 996 3.44 50.80 -12.92
N PRO A 997 3.61 52.14 -13.05
CA PRO A 997 2.49 53.08 -12.89
C PRO A 997 1.51 52.98 -14.06
N ASN A 998 0.23 53.27 -13.84
CA ASN A 998 -0.76 53.23 -14.92
C ASN A 998 -0.48 54.35 -15.97
N PRO A 999 -0.37 54.03 -17.28
CA PRO A 999 -0.13 55.03 -18.33
C PRO A 999 -1.20 56.12 -18.45
N LYS A 1000 -2.42 55.89 -17.92
CA LYS A 1000 -3.51 56.87 -17.90
C LYS A 1000 -3.41 57.88 -16.74
N GLY A 1001 -2.41 57.75 -15.87
CA GLY A 1001 -2.18 58.62 -14.71
C GLY A 1001 -2.40 57.91 -13.37
N PRO A 1002 -1.98 58.53 -12.24
CA PRO A 1002 -2.01 57.94 -10.90
C PRO A 1002 -3.43 57.71 -10.35
N GLU A 1003 -4.46 58.24 -11.03
CA GLU A 1003 -5.86 58.07 -10.67
C GLU A 1003 -6.42 56.69 -11.04
N TYR A 1004 -5.71 55.93 -11.87
CA TYR A 1004 -6.08 54.58 -12.31
C TYR A 1004 -5.22 53.51 -11.61
N PRO A 1005 -5.76 52.32 -11.31
CA PRO A 1005 -5.01 51.26 -10.63
C PRO A 1005 -3.79 50.82 -11.44
N PRO A 1006 -2.62 50.58 -10.82
CA PRO A 1006 -1.46 49.96 -11.47
C PRO A 1006 -1.85 48.65 -12.18
N PRO A 1007 -1.28 48.31 -13.35
CA PRO A 1007 -1.60 47.06 -14.05
C PRO A 1007 -1.44 45.81 -13.18
N ASN A 1008 -0.45 45.81 -12.29
CA ASN A 1008 -0.13 44.67 -11.44
C ASN A 1008 -0.90 44.65 -10.10
N LEU A 1009 -1.86 45.56 -9.88
CA LEU A 1009 -2.54 45.70 -8.58
C LEU A 1009 -3.31 44.43 -8.16
N ALA A 1010 -3.85 43.68 -9.12
CA ALA A 1010 -4.57 42.43 -8.85
C ALA A 1010 -3.69 41.32 -8.25
N PHE A 1011 -2.35 41.42 -8.38
CA PHE A 1011 -1.42 40.50 -7.72
C PHE A 1011 -1.53 40.54 -6.18
N LEU A 1012 -2.06 41.63 -5.60
CA LEU A 1012 -2.31 41.71 -4.17
C LEU A 1012 -3.36 40.70 -3.67
N GLU A 1013 -4.25 40.19 -4.54
CA GLU A 1013 -5.12 39.06 -4.17
C GLU A 1013 -4.33 37.76 -4.02
N VAL A 1014 -3.40 37.48 -4.94
CA VAL A 1014 -2.48 36.33 -4.87
C VAL A 1014 -1.60 36.42 -3.62
N LEU A 1015 -1.11 37.63 -3.32
CA LEU A 1015 -0.30 37.91 -2.13
C LEU A 1015 -1.09 37.78 -0.82
N CYS A 1016 -2.43 37.90 -0.87
CA CYS A 1016 -3.29 37.83 0.31
C CYS A 1016 -3.32 36.43 0.94
N GLU A 1017 -3.16 35.36 0.16
CA GLU A 1017 -3.11 33.97 0.66
C GLU A 1017 -2.00 33.79 1.74
N PHE A 1018 -0.85 34.41 1.51
CA PHE A 1018 0.29 34.38 2.44
C PHE A 1018 0.10 35.24 3.70
N SER A 1019 -0.89 36.13 3.74
CA SER A 1019 -1.13 37.03 4.90
C SER A 1019 -1.48 36.24 6.18
N SER A 1020 -2.02 35.04 6.03
CA SER A 1020 -2.32 34.08 7.10
C SER A 1020 -1.07 33.57 7.85
N LYS A 1021 0.11 33.67 7.23
CA LYS A 1021 1.39 33.17 7.77
C LYS A 1021 2.25 34.26 8.44
N LEU A 1022 1.88 35.53 8.30
CA LEU A 1022 2.53 36.63 9.04
C LEU A 1022 2.08 36.65 10.51
N LEU A 1023 3.03 36.82 11.43
CA LEU A 1023 2.70 37.11 12.83
C LEU A 1023 2.04 38.50 12.94
N ARG A 1024 1.23 38.69 13.99
CA ARG A 1024 0.55 39.96 14.32
C ARG A 1024 1.49 41.19 14.39
N GLN A 1025 2.77 41.00 14.71
CA GLN A 1025 3.77 42.07 14.67
C GLN A 1025 4.15 42.44 13.23
N ASP A 1026 4.45 41.45 12.39
CA ASP A 1026 4.95 41.66 11.04
C ASP A 1026 3.86 42.12 10.07
N LYS A 1027 2.59 41.77 10.33
CA LYS A 1027 1.45 42.40 9.65
C LYS A 1027 1.49 43.93 9.74
N LYS A 1028 1.86 44.50 10.89
CA LYS A 1028 2.03 45.96 11.04
C LYS A 1028 3.25 46.48 10.27
N THR A 1029 4.36 45.75 10.27
CA THR A 1029 5.57 46.09 9.51
C THR A 1029 5.34 46.09 8.00
N VAL A 1030 4.61 45.08 7.49
CA VAL A 1030 4.24 44.94 6.06
C VAL A 1030 3.20 45.99 5.67
N HIS A 1031 2.21 46.30 6.51
CA HIS A 1031 1.29 47.42 6.29
C HIS A 1031 2.04 48.76 6.21
N SER A 1032 2.98 49.01 7.13
CA SER A 1032 3.86 50.20 7.11
C SER A 1032 4.85 50.22 5.93
N TYR A 1033 4.97 49.11 5.18
CA TYR A 1033 5.70 49.04 3.92
C TYR A 1033 4.79 49.37 2.74
N LEU A 1034 3.60 48.76 2.70
CA LEU A 1034 2.55 49.01 1.71
C LEU A 1034 2.18 50.51 1.64
N GLU A 1035 2.04 51.18 2.78
CA GLU A 1035 1.71 52.61 2.85
C GLU A 1035 2.71 53.52 2.11
N LYS A 1036 3.95 53.08 1.88
CA LYS A 1036 4.96 53.85 1.11
C LYS A 1036 4.68 53.89 -0.39
N PHE A 1037 3.86 52.97 -0.89
CA PHE A 1037 3.45 52.87 -2.30
C PHE A 1037 2.02 53.39 -2.53
N MET A 1038 1.28 53.67 -1.45
CA MET A 1038 -0.08 54.22 -1.52
C MET A 1038 -0.05 55.76 -1.49
N THR A 1039 -0.80 56.39 -2.39
CA THR A 1039 -1.16 57.81 -2.27
C THR A 1039 -2.42 57.97 -1.40
N GLU A 1040 -2.66 59.16 -0.85
CA GLU A 1040 -3.90 59.46 -0.07
C GLU A 1040 -5.16 59.12 -0.89
N TYR A 1041 -5.17 59.46 -2.18
CA TYR A 1041 -6.24 59.13 -3.13
C TYR A 1041 -6.55 57.62 -3.22
N MET A 1042 -5.52 56.77 -3.15
CA MET A 1042 -5.66 55.30 -3.18
C MET A 1042 -6.22 54.73 -1.87
N MET A 1043 -6.12 55.46 -0.76
CA MET A 1043 -6.67 55.04 0.55
C MET A 1043 -8.18 55.32 0.65
N GLU A 1044 -8.69 56.31 -0.08
CA GLU A 1044 -10.09 56.74 -0.05
C GLU A 1044 -10.99 56.01 -1.07
N ARG A 1045 -10.43 55.55 -2.19
CA ARG A 1045 -11.15 54.81 -3.24
C ARG A 1045 -11.83 53.53 -2.73
N ARG A 1046 -13.03 53.21 -3.25
CA ARG A 1046 -13.87 52.06 -2.85
C ARG A 1046 -14.49 51.29 -4.04
N GLU A 1047 -14.07 51.59 -5.27
CA GLU A 1047 -14.58 50.92 -6.47
C GLU A 1047 -13.96 49.53 -6.63
N ASP A 1048 -14.65 48.62 -7.31
CA ASP A 1048 -14.27 47.20 -7.42
C ASP A 1048 -12.88 46.97 -8.02
N VAL A 1049 -12.41 47.89 -8.86
CA VAL A 1049 -11.06 47.85 -9.47
C VAL A 1049 -9.93 48.09 -8.46
N TRP A 1050 -10.23 48.62 -7.28
CA TRP A 1050 -9.30 48.79 -6.15
C TRP A 1050 -9.45 47.70 -5.08
N LEU A 1051 -10.40 46.76 -5.24
CA LEU A 1051 -10.67 45.70 -4.26
C LEU A 1051 -9.44 44.84 -3.89
N PRO A 1052 -8.50 44.49 -4.80
CA PRO A 1052 -7.26 43.79 -4.43
C PRO A 1052 -6.47 44.48 -3.31
N LEU A 1053 -6.33 45.81 -3.40
CA LEU A 1053 -5.63 46.64 -2.42
C LEU A 1053 -6.41 46.74 -1.10
N ILE A 1054 -7.73 46.84 -1.17
CA ILE A 1054 -8.61 46.89 0.00
C ILE A 1054 -8.57 45.55 0.75
N ALA A 1055 -8.69 44.42 0.05
CA ALA A 1055 -8.65 43.08 0.63
C ALA A 1055 -7.29 42.77 1.28
N TYR A 1056 -6.20 43.04 0.58
CA TYR A 1056 -4.84 42.82 1.10
C TYR A 1056 -4.52 43.75 2.29
N ARG A 1057 -4.92 45.03 2.23
CA ARG A 1057 -4.78 45.95 3.37
C ARG A 1057 -5.61 45.48 4.57
N ASN A 1058 -6.83 44.99 4.34
CA ASN A 1058 -7.70 44.47 5.40
C ASN A 1058 -7.10 43.21 6.03
N SER A 1059 -6.53 42.27 5.28
CA SER A 1059 -5.94 41.04 5.85
C SER A 1059 -4.68 41.29 6.69
N LEU A 1060 -3.99 42.41 6.48
CA LEU A 1060 -2.94 42.92 7.37
C LEU A 1060 -3.51 43.62 8.62
N LEU A 1061 -4.68 44.24 8.53
CA LEU A 1061 -5.34 44.96 9.63
C LEU A 1061 -6.23 44.08 10.52
N THR A 1062 -6.73 42.94 10.05
CA THR A 1062 -7.51 41.94 10.82
C THR A 1062 -6.65 41.12 11.78
N GLY A 1063 -5.81 41.82 12.53
CA GLY A 1063 -5.29 41.44 13.84
C GLY A 1063 -5.54 42.57 14.85
N GLY A 1064 -6.65 43.30 14.71
CA GLY A 1064 -7.04 44.45 15.53
C GLY A 1064 -7.95 44.08 16.70
N ASP A 1065 -7.35 43.70 17.81
CA ASP A 1065 -7.81 43.98 19.19
C ASP A 1065 -9.04 43.29 19.82
N ASP A 1066 -9.73 42.30 19.21
CA ASP A 1066 -10.83 41.56 19.89
C ASP A 1066 -10.55 40.10 20.34
N ASP A 1067 -9.53 39.41 19.80
CA ASP A 1067 -9.19 38.05 20.25
C ASP A 1067 -8.36 38.04 21.55
N ARG A 1068 -9.05 38.22 22.70
CA ARG A 1068 -8.43 38.02 24.02
C ARG A 1068 -9.32 37.43 25.11
N LEU A 1069 -10.49 36.87 24.75
CA LEU A 1069 -11.44 36.24 25.69
C LEU A 1069 -11.98 34.88 25.23
N SER A 1070 -11.08 33.98 24.82
CA SER A 1070 -11.35 32.53 24.85
C SER A 1070 -10.05 31.74 25.09
N VAL A 1071 -10.17 30.43 25.34
CA VAL A 1071 -9.07 29.48 25.58
C VAL A 1071 -8.16 29.83 26.77
N THR A 1072 -8.67 29.73 27.99
CA THR A 1072 -8.17 28.73 28.96
C THR A 1072 -9.03 28.62 30.23
N THR A 1073 -8.95 27.44 30.86
CA THR A 1073 -9.62 27.00 32.10
C THR A 1073 -11.14 26.67 31.97
N GLY A 1074 -11.55 25.43 32.32
CA GLY A 1074 -10.68 24.31 32.66
C GLY A 1074 -11.32 22.96 32.92
N THR A 1075 -10.49 21.93 32.75
CA THR A 1075 -10.69 20.59 33.30
C THR A 1075 -10.83 20.65 34.83
N SER A 1076 -11.88 20.03 35.34
CA SER A 1076 -12.09 19.91 36.78
C SER A 1076 -11.10 18.91 37.39
N SER A 1077 -10.35 19.34 38.41
CA SER A 1077 -9.58 18.44 39.27
C SER A 1077 -9.91 18.71 40.74
N THR A 1078 -10.29 17.67 41.47
CA THR A 1078 -10.87 17.79 42.81
C THR A 1078 -9.82 18.05 43.88
N SER A 1079 -10.16 18.93 44.81
CA SER A 1079 -9.29 19.40 45.89
C SER A 1079 -8.91 18.32 46.90
N LYS A 1080 -7.69 18.41 47.44
CA LYS A 1080 -7.45 18.28 48.89
C LYS A 1080 -6.22 19.10 49.30
N ALA A 1081 -6.28 19.67 50.51
CA ALA A 1081 -5.35 20.71 50.95
C ALA A 1081 -4.30 20.19 51.95
N SER A 1082 -3.13 20.82 51.94
CA SER A 1082 -2.31 20.99 53.15
C SER A 1082 -1.50 22.30 53.06
N THR A 1083 -1.13 22.85 54.21
CA THR A 1083 -0.59 24.22 54.36
C THR A 1083 0.83 24.22 54.95
N VAL A 1084 1.44 25.41 55.02
CA VAL A 1084 2.66 25.81 55.79
C VAL A 1084 3.98 25.78 54.97
N ARG A 1085 4.94 26.73 55.05
CA ARG A 1085 4.97 28.23 55.14
C ARG A 1085 6.38 28.70 55.58
N SER A 1086 7.03 29.58 54.79
CA SER A 1086 8.26 30.37 55.14
C SER A 1086 9.58 29.56 55.28
N LYS A 1087 10.81 30.09 55.18
CA LYS A 1087 11.40 31.45 54.95
C LYS A 1087 12.45 31.33 53.82
N ARG A 1088 12.84 32.30 52.98
CA ARG A 1088 12.72 33.78 52.89
C ARG A 1088 13.74 34.64 53.66
N GLY A 1089 14.69 35.19 52.91
CA GLY A 1089 15.36 36.49 53.13
C GLY A 1089 16.31 36.78 51.96
N ARG A 1090 16.71 38.01 51.62
CA ARG A 1090 16.15 39.37 51.65
C ARG A 1090 17.19 40.27 50.88
N PRO A 1091 16.89 41.51 50.46
CA PRO A 1091 17.47 42.11 49.24
C PRO A 1091 18.47 43.27 49.50
N PRO A 1092 19.02 43.93 48.45
CA PRO A 1092 18.40 45.09 47.74
C PRO A 1092 18.04 44.77 46.25
N GLN A 1093 17.63 45.65 45.29
CA GLN A 1093 16.82 46.91 45.14
C GLN A 1093 16.84 47.27 43.60
N HIS A 1094 16.07 48.18 42.94
CA HIS A 1094 14.92 49.07 43.23
C HIS A 1094 14.26 49.63 41.93
N LYS A 1095 12.93 49.92 41.93
CA LYS A 1095 12.23 51.12 41.33
C LYS A 1095 12.17 51.36 39.79
N ARG A 1096 11.12 51.97 39.19
CA ARG A 1096 9.69 52.26 39.57
C ARG A 1096 8.87 52.96 38.43
N ARG A 1097 7.53 52.77 38.43
CA ARG A 1097 6.42 53.75 38.11
C ARG A 1097 6.19 54.23 36.64
N PRO A 1098 5.00 54.80 36.28
CA PRO A 1098 3.60 54.40 36.64
C PRO A 1098 2.46 54.78 35.63
N GLU A 1099 1.19 54.61 36.08
CA GLU A 1099 -0.05 55.43 35.82
C GLU A 1099 -0.63 55.40 34.35
N GLU A 1100 -1.90 55.06 34.05
CA GLU A 1100 -3.27 55.51 34.48
C GLU A 1100 -3.78 56.72 33.65
N GLU A 1101 -5.08 56.97 33.32
CA GLU A 1101 -6.42 56.34 33.57
C GLU A 1101 -7.39 56.71 32.37
N SER A 1102 -8.71 56.50 32.21
CA SER A 1102 -9.90 55.96 32.95
C SER A 1102 -11.13 55.76 31.98
N VAL A 1103 -12.20 55.01 32.38
CA VAL A 1103 -13.69 55.24 32.28
C VAL A 1103 -14.34 55.73 30.93
N GLU A 1104 -15.57 55.40 30.42
CA GLU A 1104 -16.88 54.78 30.83
C GLU A 1104 -17.59 54.10 29.60
N GLY A 1105 -18.71 53.34 29.62
CA GLY A 1105 -19.42 52.63 30.71
C GLY A 1105 -20.98 52.48 30.69
N SER A 1106 -21.72 52.47 29.55
CA SER A 1106 -23.18 52.16 29.52
C SER A 1106 -23.66 51.44 28.24
N TRP A 1107 -24.59 50.45 28.20
CA TRP A 1107 -25.74 49.96 29.01
C TRP A 1107 -27.17 50.44 28.56
N VAL A 1108 -27.95 49.53 27.95
CA VAL A 1108 -29.36 49.14 28.28
C VAL A 1108 -30.64 49.94 27.81
N VAL A 1109 -31.45 49.26 26.95
CA VAL A 1109 -32.95 49.25 26.74
C VAL A 1109 -33.74 50.47 26.19
N ARG A 1110 -34.47 50.25 25.07
CA ARG A 1110 -35.95 50.46 24.83
C ARG A 1110 -36.27 50.20 23.33
N ASN A 1111 -37.38 49.59 22.85
CA ASN A 1111 -38.72 49.25 23.35
C ASN A 1111 -39.83 50.31 23.19
N ASP A 1112 -40.47 50.37 22.00
CA ASP A 1112 -41.84 50.84 21.70
C ASP A 1112 -42.27 50.25 20.33
N THR A 1113 -43.25 49.34 20.21
CA THR A 1113 -44.74 49.45 20.20
C THR A 1113 -45.37 49.79 18.82
N LEU A 1114 -46.48 49.09 18.49
CA LEU A 1114 -47.34 49.19 17.27
C LEU A 1114 -46.69 48.65 15.95
N GLN A 1115 -47.30 47.79 15.12
CA GLN A 1115 -48.67 47.25 15.02
C GLN A 1115 -48.73 45.78 14.54
N THR A 1116 -49.89 45.14 14.77
CA THR A 1116 -50.40 43.80 14.34
C THR A 1116 -50.70 43.65 12.83
N PRO A 1117 -51.08 42.45 12.28
CA PRO A 1117 -50.92 41.04 12.73
C PRO A 1117 -50.59 39.98 11.62
N GLY A 1118 -50.25 38.75 12.05
CA GLY A 1118 -50.47 37.49 11.28
C GLY A 1118 -49.38 37.07 10.28
N GLY A 1119 -49.04 35.78 10.07
CA GLY A 1119 -49.60 34.50 10.57
C GLY A 1119 -50.40 33.74 9.50
N LEU A 1120 -50.34 32.40 9.35
CA LEU A 1120 -49.78 31.33 10.20
C LEU A 1120 -49.33 30.11 9.37
N HIS A 1121 -48.42 29.32 9.95
CA HIS A 1121 -48.21 27.86 9.84
C HIS A 1121 -48.36 27.06 8.52
N THR A 1122 -47.28 26.33 8.27
CA THR A 1122 -47.23 24.91 7.84
C THR A 1122 -48.37 24.02 8.34
N PRO A 1123 -49.02 23.20 7.49
CA PRO A 1123 -49.82 22.05 7.91
C PRO A 1123 -49.01 20.74 7.88
N GLN A 1124 -49.33 19.81 8.79
CA GLN A 1124 -48.87 18.40 8.73
C GLN A 1124 -49.86 17.52 7.95
N LEU A 1125 -49.41 16.31 7.64
CA LEU A 1125 -50.14 15.14 7.12
C LEU A 1125 -51.63 15.00 7.54
N THR A 1126 -52.54 14.85 6.57
CA THR A 1126 -53.80 14.09 6.76
C THR A 1126 -54.32 13.42 5.48
N SER A 1127 -54.28 12.08 5.49
CA SER A 1127 -55.32 11.11 5.08
C SER A 1127 -56.43 11.44 4.04
N THR A 1128 -56.55 10.52 3.07
CA THR A 1128 -57.76 9.93 2.42
C THR A 1128 -58.67 10.69 1.41
N VAL A 1129 -59.31 9.85 0.57
CA VAL A 1129 -60.52 10.01 -0.28
C VAL A 1129 -60.33 10.32 -1.78
N LEU A 1130 -60.41 9.23 -2.57
CA LEU A 1130 -61.07 9.05 -3.87
C LEU A 1130 -61.64 10.30 -4.60
N ARG A 1131 -61.18 10.54 -5.85
CA ARG A 1131 -62.10 10.49 -7.02
C ARG A 1131 -61.47 10.45 -8.43
N GLU A 1132 -61.97 9.48 -9.19
CA GLU A 1132 -62.38 9.53 -10.61
C GLU A 1132 -61.95 10.72 -11.52
N ASN A 1133 -61.08 10.43 -12.51
CA ASN A 1133 -61.30 10.56 -13.99
C ASN A 1133 -61.68 11.96 -14.60
N PRO A 1134 -61.82 12.15 -15.94
CA PRO A 1134 -61.36 11.33 -17.09
C PRO A 1134 -60.71 12.11 -18.27
N ARG A 1135 -60.13 11.36 -19.24
CA ARG A 1135 -60.00 11.73 -20.70
C ARG A 1135 -59.14 12.98 -21.01
N GLN A 1136 -58.64 13.26 -22.22
CA GLN A 1136 -58.74 12.77 -23.62
C GLN A 1136 -57.44 13.28 -24.32
N ALA A 1137 -56.99 12.92 -25.53
CA ALA A 1137 -57.08 11.76 -26.44
C ALA A 1137 -56.24 12.11 -27.70
N ALA A 1138 -56.21 11.23 -28.72
CA ALA A 1138 -55.68 11.47 -30.08
C ALA A 1138 -54.15 11.66 -30.22
N ASP A 1139 -53.50 11.25 -31.32
CA ASP A 1139 -53.93 10.38 -32.43
C ASP A 1139 -52.70 9.82 -33.21
N HIS A 1140 -52.91 8.72 -33.96
CA HIS A 1140 -52.18 8.27 -35.17
C HIS A 1140 -50.63 8.08 -35.15
N ILE A 1141 -49.97 6.95 -35.50
CA ILE A 1141 -50.18 5.84 -36.49
C ILE A 1141 -50.07 6.35 -37.95
N PRO A 1142 -49.31 5.73 -38.90
CA PRO A 1142 -48.72 4.37 -38.98
C PRO A 1142 -47.16 4.41 -39.22
N ASP A 1143 -46.41 3.44 -39.80
CA ASP A 1143 -46.72 2.26 -40.63
C ASP A 1143 -45.56 1.23 -40.76
N GLN A 1144 -45.92 -0.03 -41.11
CA GLN A 1144 -45.17 -1.06 -41.90
C GLN A 1144 -43.71 -1.51 -41.55
N ASP A 1145 -43.31 -2.79 -41.72
CA ASP A 1145 -44.06 -4.04 -42.02
C ASP A 1145 -43.24 -5.33 -41.73
N SER A 1146 -43.93 -6.48 -41.57
CA SER A 1146 -43.48 -7.88 -41.81
C SER A 1146 -42.35 -8.49 -40.92
N SER A 1147 -42.30 -9.79 -40.59
CA SER A 1147 -43.18 -10.95 -40.86
C SER A 1147 -43.06 -12.09 -39.80
N GLU A 1148 -44.16 -12.79 -39.53
CA GLU A 1148 -44.28 -14.13 -38.90
C GLU A 1148 -43.73 -15.28 -39.82
N PRO A 1149 -43.74 -16.60 -39.46
CA PRO A 1149 -44.27 -17.33 -38.28
C PRO A 1149 -43.22 -18.24 -37.56
N GLY A 1150 -43.50 -19.07 -36.54
CA GLY A 1150 -44.72 -19.36 -35.77
C GLY A 1150 -45.15 -20.84 -35.81
N SER A 1151 -45.13 -21.56 -34.67
CA SER A 1151 -45.76 -22.89 -34.48
C SER A 1151 -45.81 -23.39 -33.02
N GLU A 1152 -47.01 -23.79 -32.54
CA GLU A 1152 -47.22 -24.65 -31.37
C GLU A 1152 -47.30 -26.15 -31.80
N PRO A 1153 -47.40 -27.15 -30.89
CA PRO A 1153 -48.71 -27.50 -30.30
C PRO A 1153 -48.72 -28.02 -28.83
N ASP A 1154 -49.57 -27.37 -28.01
CA ASP A 1154 -50.71 -27.94 -27.25
C ASP A 1154 -50.74 -29.45 -26.88
N TYR A 1155 -51.02 -29.80 -25.59
CA TYR A 1155 -52.23 -30.57 -25.16
C TYR A 1155 -52.39 -30.84 -23.63
N MET A 1156 -53.48 -30.30 -23.06
CA MET A 1156 -54.36 -30.80 -21.97
C MET A 1156 -53.90 -31.22 -20.55
N HIS A 1157 -54.25 -30.36 -19.59
CA HIS A 1157 -55.30 -30.55 -18.56
C HIS A 1157 -55.44 -31.87 -17.75
N LYS A 1158 -55.41 -31.74 -16.40
CA LYS A 1158 -56.53 -32.13 -15.51
C LYS A 1158 -56.53 -31.34 -14.17
N ARG A 1159 -57.65 -31.40 -13.42
CA ARG A 1159 -58.03 -30.41 -12.37
C ARG A 1159 -58.68 -31.04 -11.13
N GLY A 1160 -58.38 -30.50 -9.95
CA GLY A 1160 -59.07 -30.69 -8.66
C GLY A 1160 -58.18 -30.19 -7.52
N LEU A 1161 -58.40 -29.03 -6.87
CA LEU A 1161 -59.55 -28.51 -6.09
C LEU A 1161 -59.64 -29.03 -4.65
N MET A 1162 -58.96 -28.33 -3.73
CA MET A 1162 -59.44 -27.77 -2.44
C MET A 1162 -58.20 -27.21 -1.68
N GLU A 1163 -58.13 -25.90 -1.42
CA GLU A 1163 -58.54 -25.21 -0.17
C GLU A 1163 -57.57 -25.51 1.02
N ASP A 1164 -56.91 -24.57 1.70
CA ASP A 1164 -56.88 -23.08 1.59
C ASP A 1164 -55.58 -22.44 2.17
N ASP A 1165 -55.41 -21.14 1.90
CA ASP A 1165 -54.67 -20.09 2.64
C ASP A 1165 -53.19 -20.25 3.06
N ALA A 1166 -52.31 -19.59 2.29
CA ALA A 1166 -51.31 -18.63 2.82
C ALA A 1166 -50.76 -17.74 1.67
N GLU A 1167 -51.13 -16.45 1.63
CA GLU A 1167 -50.64 -15.52 0.59
C GLU A 1167 -49.16 -15.11 0.79
N PRO A 1168 -48.31 -15.16 -0.25
CA PRO A 1168 -46.96 -14.61 -0.21
C PRO A 1168 -46.95 -13.12 -0.63
N ILE A 1169 -46.37 -12.26 0.21
CA ILE A 1169 -46.06 -10.87 -0.19
C ILE A 1169 -44.80 -10.87 -1.06
N PHE A 1170 -44.95 -10.47 -2.32
CA PHE A 1170 -43.88 -10.23 -3.29
C PHE A 1170 -44.18 -8.93 -4.06
N GLU A 1171 -43.17 -8.40 -4.76
CA GLU A 1171 -43.15 -7.08 -5.44
C GLU A 1171 -43.16 -5.90 -4.43
N ASP A 1172 -42.41 -4.80 -4.57
CA ASP A 1172 -41.52 -4.34 -5.66
C ASP A 1172 -40.14 -3.89 -5.14
N VAL A 1173 -39.04 -4.41 -5.74
CA VAL A 1173 -37.76 -3.71 -5.92
C VAL A 1173 -37.09 -4.28 -7.19
N MET A 1174 -36.39 -3.44 -7.96
CA MET A 1174 -35.62 -3.75 -9.19
C MET A 1174 -36.41 -3.80 -10.53
N MET A 1175 -36.77 -2.63 -11.08
CA MET A 1175 -36.75 -2.38 -12.53
C MET A 1175 -36.66 -0.87 -12.86
N SER A 1176 -35.44 -0.32 -12.93
CA SER A 1176 -35.11 0.83 -13.81
C SER A 1176 -33.59 1.05 -13.83
N SER A 1177 -32.96 0.78 -14.99
CA SER A 1177 -31.52 1.01 -15.21
C SER A 1177 -31.25 1.46 -16.65
N ARG A 1178 -31.72 2.66 -17.04
CA ARG A 1178 -31.20 3.32 -18.25
C ARG A 1178 -31.45 4.83 -18.26
N GLY A 1179 -30.37 5.59 -18.41
CA GLY A 1179 -30.40 6.99 -18.87
C GLY A 1179 -30.62 8.05 -17.79
N GLN A 1180 -29.52 8.48 -17.14
CA GLN A 1180 -29.18 9.91 -17.05
C GLN A 1180 -27.70 10.07 -16.64
N LEU A 1181 -26.96 10.80 -17.47
CA LEU A 1181 -25.74 11.52 -17.12
C LEU A 1181 -26.14 13.00 -16.92
N GLU A 1182 -25.20 13.80 -16.42
CA GLU A 1182 -25.36 15.24 -16.11
C GLU A 1182 -26.13 15.53 -14.80
N ASP A 1183 -25.87 16.72 -14.24
CA ASP A 1183 -26.32 17.27 -12.95
C ASP A 1183 -26.11 16.43 -11.67
N MET A 1184 -25.01 16.71 -10.96
CA MET A 1184 -25.02 17.06 -9.51
C MET A 1184 -23.62 17.54 -9.06
N ASN A 1185 -23.43 18.85 -9.03
CA ASN A 1185 -22.27 19.52 -8.44
C ASN A 1185 -22.80 20.63 -7.50
N GLU A 1186 -23.01 20.34 -6.21
CA GLU A 1186 -23.09 21.37 -5.16
C GLU A 1186 -23.06 20.76 -3.75
N GLU A 1187 -22.62 21.58 -2.78
CA GLU A 1187 -22.66 21.41 -1.31
C GLU A 1187 -22.18 20.07 -0.69
N PHE A 1188 -20.96 20.09 -0.12
CA PHE A 1188 -20.76 19.82 1.32
C PHE A 1188 -19.33 20.23 1.77
N GLU A 1189 -19.19 21.43 2.33
CA GLU A 1189 -18.02 21.80 3.13
C GLU A 1189 -18.29 21.44 4.61
N ASP A 1190 -17.54 20.50 5.18
CA ASP A 1190 -16.67 20.78 6.34
C ASP A 1190 -15.71 19.61 6.67
N THR A 1191 -14.58 19.92 7.30
CA THR A 1191 -13.61 18.93 7.85
C THR A 1191 -13.06 17.84 6.91
N MET A 1192 -12.49 18.22 5.75
CA MET A 1192 -11.72 17.26 4.92
C MET A 1192 -10.20 17.36 5.09
N VAL A 1193 -9.57 16.24 5.48
CA VAL A 1193 -8.26 15.85 4.93
C VAL A 1193 -8.57 15.24 3.56
N ILE A 1194 -8.31 15.99 2.49
CA ILE A 1194 -8.74 15.60 1.13
C ILE A 1194 -7.82 14.51 0.56
N ASP A 1195 -8.19 13.25 0.75
CA ASP A 1195 -7.92 12.21 -0.23
C ASP A 1195 -8.91 12.42 -1.40
N LEU A 1196 -8.40 12.72 -2.59
CA LEU A 1196 -9.22 12.87 -3.79
C LEU A 1196 -9.81 11.51 -4.23
N PRO A 1197 -10.96 11.50 -4.94
CA PRO A 1197 -11.55 10.25 -5.43
C PRO A 1197 -10.55 9.49 -6.31
N ALA A 1198 -10.33 8.21 -5.98
CA ALA A 1198 -9.37 7.38 -6.68
C ALA A 1198 -9.85 7.02 -8.09
N SER A 1199 -9.18 7.56 -9.12
CA SER A 1199 -9.22 7.00 -10.48
C SER A 1199 -8.52 5.63 -10.52
N ARG A 1200 -8.69 4.88 -11.61
CA ARG A 1200 -8.01 3.59 -11.86
C ARG A 1200 -6.50 3.68 -11.62
N ASN A 1201 -5.89 4.76 -12.12
CA ASN A 1201 -4.45 5.03 -12.17
C ASN A 1201 -3.72 5.03 -10.80
N ARG A 1202 -4.44 4.95 -9.66
CA ARG A 1202 -3.79 4.75 -8.34
C ARG A 1202 -3.35 3.29 -8.11
N ARG A 1203 -3.71 2.34 -8.99
CA ARG A 1203 -3.27 0.94 -8.92
C ARG A 1203 -1.88 0.72 -9.51
N GLU A 1204 -1.56 1.29 -10.68
CA GLU A 1204 -0.22 1.18 -11.31
C GLU A 1204 0.80 2.14 -10.67
N ARG A 1205 0.35 3.30 -10.17
CA ARG A 1205 1.23 4.34 -9.54
C ARG A 1205 2.02 3.89 -8.30
N ALA A 1206 1.84 2.66 -7.81
CA ALA A 1206 2.71 2.07 -6.81
C ALA A 1206 4.11 1.73 -7.39
N GLU A 1207 4.20 1.45 -8.68
CA GLU A 1207 5.43 1.01 -9.37
C GLU A 1207 6.25 2.20 -9.89
N LEU A 1208 5.61 3.35 -10.13
CA LEU A 1208 6.22 4.59 -10.66
C LEU A 1208 7.04 5.40 -9.61
N ARG A 1209 7.46 4.75 -8.51
CA ARG A 1209 8.28 5.35 -7.44
C ARG A 1209 9.68 4.75 -7.32
N PRO A 1210 10.62 5.17 -8.18
CA PRO A 1210 11.99 5.41 -7.73
C PRO A 1210 11.94 6.62 -6.77
N ASP A 1211 12.46 6.49 -5.54
CA ASP A 1211 12.66 7.65 -4.67
C ASP A 1211 13.90 8.43 -5.15
N PHE A 1212 13.72 9.25 -6.20
CA PHE A 1212 14.74 10.06 -6.88
C PHE A 1212 15.60 10.97 -5.96
N PHE A 1213 15.20 11.12 -4.70
CA PHE A 1213 15.83 11.95 -3.67
C PHE A 1213 16.16 11.21 -2.35
N ASP A 1214 15.83 9.92 -2.20
CA ASP A 1214 16.21 9.14 -1.01
C ASP A 1214 17.47 8.31 -1.27
N SER A 1215 18.54 8.67 -0.55
CA SER A 1215 19.83 7.97 -0.56
C SER A 1215 19.75 6.47 -0.25
N THR A 1216 18.67 6.01 0.39
CA THR A 1216 18.51 4.63 0.87
C THR A 1216 17.66 3.73 -0.02
N ALA A 1217 17.03 4.29 -1.07
CA ALA A 1217 16.46 3.55 -2.20
C ALA A 1217 17.53 3.21 -3.24
N ILE A 1218 18.51 4.10 -3.45
CA ILE A 1218 19.70 3.85 -4.28
C ILE A 1218 20.48 2.60 -3.79
N MET A 1219 20.38 2.30 -2.49
CA MET A 1219 20.96 1.13 -1.81
C MET A 1219 20.12 -0.16 -1.91
N GLU A 1220 18.93 -0.18 -2.52
CA GLU A 1220 18.12 -1.42 -2.55
C GLU A 1220 18.54 -2.40 -3.66
N ASP A 1221 19.29 -1.96 -4.66
CA ASP A 1221 20.04 -2.87 -5.57
C ASP A 1221 21.33 -3.43 -4.92
N ASP A 1222 21.68 -3.02 -3.70
CA ASP A 1222 23.03 -3.13 -3.12
C ASP A 1222 23.17 -4.27 -2.09
N SER A 1223 22.48 -5.38 -2.30
CA SER A 1223 22.65 -6.61 -1.50
C SER A 1223 23.80 -7.51 -2.00
N GLY A 1224 24.75 -6.94 -2.78
CA GLY A 1224 25.81 -7.68 -3.47
C GLY A 1224 27.24 -7.26 -3.12
N PHE A 1225 27.54 -5.96 -3.01
CA PHE A 1225 28.93 -5.47 -2.91
C PHE A 1225 29.32 -5.05 -1.48
N GLY A 1226 29.81 -6.02 -0.71
CA GLY A 1226 30.30 -5.84 0.66
C GLY A 1226 31.67 -5.14 0.79
N MET A 1227 31.95 -4.13 -0.05
CA MET A 1227 33.25 -3.45 -0.09
C MET A 1227 33.54 -2.75 1.25
N GLN A 1228 34.46 -3.32 2.03
CA GLN A 1228 34.77 -2.85 3.38
C GLN A 1228 35.48 -1.49 3.33
N MET A 1229 34.78 -0.44 3.77
CA MET A 1229 35.38 0.87 4.02
C MET A 1229 36.36 0.80 5.20
N PHE A 1230 37.55 1.36 5.01
CA PHE A 1230 38.54 1.65 6.05
C PHE A 1230 38.41 3.11 6.53
#